data_AF-A0AAP0RZC0-F1
#
_entry.id   AF-A0AAP0RZC0-F1
#
_cell.length_a   1.000
_cell.length_b   1.000
_cell.length_c   1.000
_cell.angle_alpha   90.00
_cell.angle_beta   90.00
_cell.angle_gamma   90.00
#
_symmetry.space_group_name_H-M   'P 1'
#
loop_
_entity.id
_entity.type
_entity.pdbx_description
1 polymer ?
#
loop_
_entity_poly.entity_id
_entity_poly.type
_entity_poly.pdbx_seq_one_letter_code
_entity_poly.pdbx_strand_id
1 'polypeptide(L)'
;MKSISSLLQALIFSLSLLLLQSESAPQAAFRRDPGHPQWHHGAFQDVRDSVRSDVRRMLHTRAEVPFQVPLEVNVVLIGLNGDGGYRYTVDSHKLEEFLRVSFPSHRPSCLETGEPLDIEHHLVYNAFPAGQPELIALEKALKEAMVSAGTARESDYGREVPLFEVDAKAVEPVFQKLYSYIFDMENGGYSAAELDRPVPSVIFIVNFDKVRMDPRNKEIDLDSLMYGRISQLTEEEMQKQGGDYIYRYRYNGGGASQVWLGSGRFVVIDLSAGPCTYGKIETEEGSVCSKTLPRLQNVVFPRGLGAASDHSTSSIFLGQLAALISTTVEHVIAPDVSFETVDLTTRLLIPIIVLQNHNRYNIMEKGHNYSIDIEAIEAEVKKMVHYGQEVVFVGGSHVLHRHEKLAIAVSKAMRSHSLQETKKDGRFHVHTKTYLDGAILKEEMERSADVLAAGLLEVADPSLSSKFFLRQHWMDESNGSSDSILKHRPLWATYGSKHGKEKKRRAEKKQGDLYRTYGTRVIPVFVLSLADVDPHLMMEDESLVWKSNDVVIVLQHQSEKIPLSYVSETDRRHALPSQAQRHILAGLASVVGGLSAPYEKASHVHERPVVNWLWATGCHPFGPFSNASQISLMLQDVALRNTIYARVDSALHRIRDTSEAVQTFAGEYLKTPLGEPVKGKKNKSSTELWLEKFYKKTTNLPEPFPHELVERLEKYLDSLEEQLVDLSSLLYDHRLQDAHVNSSEILQSSMFTEQYVDHVLASEREKMRCCNIEYRFPVQSSQTFIYGGILLAGFFVYFLVIFFSNPVR
;
A
#
# COMPACT_ATOMS: atom_id res chain seq x y z
N MET A 1 43.96 -0.44 -70.67
CA MET A 1 43.93 -1.52 -69.65
C MET A 1 43.77 -1.02 -68.21
N LYS A 2 44.30 0.16 -67.81
CA LYS A 2 44.16 0.67 -66.43
C LYS A 2 42.74 1.13 -66.01
N SER A 3 41.92 1.59 -66.96
CA SER A 3 40.56 2.11 -66.65
C SER A 3 39.50 1.02 -66.41
N ILE A 4 39.69 -0.19 -66.96
CA ILE A 4 38.73 -1.29 -66.80
C ILE A 4 38.95 -1.97 -65.44
N SER A 5 40.18 -1.99 -64.95
CA SER A 5 40.53 -2.51 -63.62
C SER A 5 39.92 -1.69 -62.48
N SER A 6 39.85 -0.36 -62.61
CA SER A 6 39.29 0.48 -61.54
C SER A 6 37.76 0.40 -61.48
N LEU A 7 37.10 0.25 -62.63
CA LEU A 7 35.65 0.04 -62.71
C LEU A 7 35.25 -1.34 -62.15
N LEU A 8 36.03 -2.38 -62.43
CA LEU A 8 35.79 -3.71 -61.87
C LEU A 8 36.00 -3.73 -60.35
N GLN A 9 37.04 -3.04 -59.87
CA GLN A 9 37.30 -2.90 -58.43
C GLN A 9 36.21 -2.10 -57.72
N ALA A 10 35.72 -1.02 -58.32
CA ALA A 10 34.61 -0.25 -57.77
C ALA A 10 33.33 -1.07 -57.71
N LEU A 11 33.05 -1.89 -58.74
CA LEU A 11 31.86 -2.73 -58.81
C LEU A 11 31.91 -3.88 -57.78
N ILE A 12 33.09 -4.48 -57.59
CA ILE A 12 33.33 -5.49 -56.55
C ILE A 12 33.20 -4.86 -55.16
N PHE A 13 33.74 -3.66 -54.95
CA PHE A 13 33.64 -2.95 -53.68
C PHE A 13 32.17 -2.59 -53.35
N SER A 14 31.39 -2.16 -54.35
CA SER A 14 29.96 -1.90 -54.19
C SER A 14 29.14 -3.17 -53.98
N LEU A 15 29.49 -4.29 -54.64
CA LEU A 15 28.84 -5.58 -54.39
C LEU A 15 29.18 -6.12 -53.00
N SER A 16 30.41 -5.95 -52.53
CA SER A 16 30.78 -6.32 -51.17
C SER A 16 30.12 -5.42 -50.12
N LEU A 17 29.91 -4.12 -50.40
CA LEU A 17 29.14 -3.22 -49.54
C LEU A 17 27.65 -3.57 -49.50
N LEU A 18 27.07 -4.03 -50.62
CA LEU A 18 25.70 -4.54 -50.68
C LEU A 18 25.53 -5.90 -50.00
N LEU A 19 26.55 -6.77 -50.04
CA LEU A 19 26.58 -8.05 -49.31
C LEU A 19 26.86 -7.86 -47.80
N LEU A 20 27.64 -6.86 -47.41
CA LEU A 20 27.85 -6.45 -46.01
C LEU A 20 26.63 -5.71 -45.43
N GLN A 21 25.75 -5.14 -46.26
CA GLN A 21 24.45 -4.62 -45.84
C GLN A 21 23.32 -5.66 -45.86
N SER A 22 23.59 -6.90 -46.32
CA SER A 22 22.63 -8.01 -46.28
C SER A 22 22.89 -9.03 -45.17
N GLU A 23 23.80 -8.75 -44.23
CA GLU A 23 23.71 -9.36 -42.91
C GLU A 23 22.54 -8.69 -42.20
N SER A 24 21.41 -9.38 -42.17
CA SER A 24 20.30 -9.04 -41.29
C SER A 24 20.88 -8.80 -39.89
N ALA A 25 20.84 -7.55 -39.42
CA ALA A 25 21.17 -7.26 -38.03
C ALA A 25 20.42 -8.25 -37.13
N PRO A 26 21.07 -8.85 -36.11
CA PRO A 26 20.39 -9.80 -35.24
C PRO A 26 19.10 -9.15 -34.72
N GLN A 27 17.97 -9.75 -35.08
CA GLN A 27 16.66 -9.21 -34.74
C GLN A 27 16.53 -9.28 -33.21
N ALA A 28 16.52 -8.11 -32.57
CA ALA A 28 16.51 -8.02 -31.11
C ALA A 28 15.14 -8.42 -30.55
N ALA A 29 15.13 -9.20 -29.47
CA ALA A 29 13.92 -9.71 -28.82
C ALA A 29 12.90 -8.63 -28.42
N PHE A 30 13.35 -7.40 -28.13
CA PHE A 30 12.50 -6.28 -27.70
C PHE A 30 12.31 -5.26 -28.83
N ARG A 31 11.91 -5.72 -30.02
CA ARG A 31 11.69 -4.87 -31.20
C ARG A 31 10.20 -4.60 -31.39
N ARG A 32 9.86 -3.33 -31.61
CA ARG A 32 8.49 -2.89 -31.93
C ARG A 32 8.32 -2.80 -33.42
N ASP A 33 7.48 -3.66 -33.98
CA ASP A 33 7.04 -3.56 -35.37
C ASP A 33 5.66 -2.86 -35.45
N PRO A 34 5.33 -2.19 -36.57
CA PRO A 34 4.05 -1.50 -36.73
C PRO A 34 2.86 -2.48 -36.57
N GLY A 35 1.97 -2.21 -35.61
CA GLY A 35 0.81 -3.06 -35.31
C GLY A 35 0.92 -3.91 -34.03
N HIS A 36 1.98 -3.75 -33.24
CA HIS A 36 2.07 -4.38 -31.92
C HIS A 36 0.89 -3.97 -31.02
N PRO A 37 0.24 -4.89 -30.27
CA PRO A 37 -0.81 -4.54 -29.33
C PRO A 37 -0.27 -3.51 -28.32
N GLN A 38 -1.00 -2.41 -28.17
CA GLN A 38 -0.66 -1.35 -27.24
C GLN A 38 -1.39 -1.60 -25.92
N TRP A 39 -0.70 -1.39 -24.81
CA TRP A 39 -1.37 -1.26 -23.52
C TRP A 39 -2.36 -0.09 -23.60
N HIS A 40 -3.60 -0.35 -23.23
CA HIS A 40 -4.68 0.64 -23.25
C HIS A 40 -4.99 1.07 -21.82
N HIS A 41 -4.59 2.30 -21.48
CA HIS A 41 -4.94 2.97 -20.24
C HIS A 41 -6.12 3.91 -20.50
N GLY A 42 -7.26 3.70 -19.84
CA GLY A 42 -8.48 4.46 -20.14
C GLY A 42 -9.79 3.92 -19.57
N ALA A 43 -9.75 2.80 -18.84
CA ALA A 43 -10.92 2.21 -18.18
C ALA A 43 -11.58 3.16 -17.17
N PHE A 44 -10.88 4.20 -16.69
CA PHE A 44 -11.48 5.21 -15.81
C PHE A 44 -12.71 5.89 -16.42
N GLN A 45 -12.72 6.14 -17.74
CA GLN A 45 -13.86 6.80 -18.38
C GLN A 45 -15.13 5.96 -18.27
N ASP A 46 -15.00 4.64 -18.25
CA ASP A 46 -16.12 3.70 -18.14
C ASP A 46 -16.68 3.64 -16.71
N VAL A 47 -15.85 3.88 -15.69
CA VAL A 47 -16.24 3.80 -14.27
C VAL A 47 -16.52 5.16 -13.62
N ARG A 48 -16.15 6.28 -14.26
CA ARG A 48 -16.27 7.63 -13.70
C ARG A 48 -17.67 7.98 -13.18
N ASP A 49 -18.72 7.65 -13.94
CA ASP A 49 -20.10 7.93 -13.55
C ASP A 49 -20.54 7.07 -12.35
N SER A 50 -20.02 5.83 -12.26
CA SER A 50 -20.22 4.98 -11.07
C SER A 50 -19.54 5.60 -9.86
N VAL A 51 -18.26 5.99 -9.98
CA VAL A 51 -17.50 6.64 -8.90
C VAL A 51 -18.24 7.89 -8.40
N ARG A 52 -18.73 8.74 -9.30
CA ARG A 52 -19.51 9.93 -8.90
C ARG A 52 -20.78 9.55 -8.13
N SER A 53 -21.53 8.56 -8.62
CA SER A 53 -22.74 8.07 -7.95
C SER A 53 -22.44 7.53 -6.54
N ASP A 54 -21.32 6.82 -6.38
CA ASP A 54 -20.90 6.22 -5.12
C ASP A 54 -20.38 7.27 -4.13
N VAL A 55 -19.57 8.24 -4.59
CA VAL A 55 -19.15 9.41 -3.79
C VAL A 55 -20.37 10.18 -3.30
N ARG A 56 -21.31 10.47 -4.20
CA ARG A 56 -22.55 11.15 -3.82
C ARG A 56 -23.34 10.36 -2.78
N ARG A 57 -23.42 9.04 -2.92
CA ARG A 57 -24.07 8.19 -1.92
C ARG A 57 -23.35 8.28 -0.58
N MET A 58 -22.02 8.15 -0.57
CA MET A 58 -21.18 8.22 0.62
C MET A 58 -21.39 9.54 1.38
N LEU A 59 -21.35 10.69 0.71
CA LEU A 59 -21.48 12.00 1.36
C LEU A 59 -22.87 12.30 1.91
N HIS A 60 -23.90 11.59 1.41
CA HIS A 60 -25.29 11.89 1.72
C HIS A 60 -26.05 10.77 2.44
N THR A 61 -25.43 9.62 2.70
CA THR A 61 -26.01 8.54 3.50
C THR A 61 -25.28 8.37 4.83
N ARG A 62 -25.97 7.77 5.81
CA ARG A 62 -25.39 7.41 7.11
C ARG A 62 -24.54 6.14 7.06
N ALA A 63 -24.55 5.42 5.94
CA ALA A 63 -23.79 4.19 5.82
C ALA A 63 -22.32 4.54 5.62
N GLU A 64 -21.45 3.82 6.32
CA GLU A 64 -20.00 3.84 6.11
C GLU A 64 -19.68 3.17 4.77
N VAL A 65 -19.95 3.90 3.68
CA VAL A 65 -19.58 3.49 2.33
C VAL A 65 -18.16 3.98 2.09
N PRO A 66 -17.19 3.10 1.79
CA PRO A 66 -15.83 3.52 1.50
C PRO A 66 -15.74 4.23 0.15
N PHE A 67 -14.77 5.12 0.02
CA PHE A 67 -14.46 5.82 -1.22
C PHE A 67 -13.84 4.86 -2.25
N GLN A 68 -14.50 4.69 -3.39
CA GLN A 68 -14.09 3.75 -4.43
C GLN A 68 -13.01 4.36 -5.34
N VAL A 69 -11.87 3.69 -5.44
CA VAL A 69 -10.73 4.08 -6.29
C VAL A 69 -10.39 2.93 -7.24
N PRO A 70 -10.55 3.09 -8.56
CA PRO A 70 -10.16 2.04 -9.50
C PRO A 70 -8.63 1.87 -9.50
N LEU A 71 -8.18 0.62 -9.51
CA LEU A 71 -6.77 0.25 -9.48
C LEU A 71 -6.49 -0.79 -10.58
N GLU A 72 -5.60 -0.44 -11.51
CA GLU A 72 -5.19 -1.36 -12.58
C GLU A 72 -4.17 -2.38 -12.08
N VAL A 73 -4.42 -3.65 -12.37
CA VAL A 73 -3.52 -4.77 -12.07
C VAL A 73 -3.14 -5.47 -13.36
N ASN A 74 -1.90 -5.26 -13.82
CA ASN A 74 -1.42 -5.83 -15.08
C ASN A 74 -0.71 -7.17 -14.83
N VAL A 75 -1.19 -8.23 -15.47
CA VAL A 75 -0.67 -9.60 -15.34
C VAL A 75 -0.09 -10.03 -16.69
N VAL A 76 1.22 -10.22 -16.72
CA VAL A 76 1.94 -10.64 -17.93
C VAL A 76 2.27 -12.11 -17.84
N LEU A 77 1.74 -12.90 -18.76
CA LEU A 77 1.92 -14.36 -18.82
C LEU A 77 3.09 -14.71 -19.74
N ILE A 78 4.18 -15.22 -19.18
CA ILE A 78 5.43 -15.54 -19.92
C ILE A 78 5.60 -17.06 -19.98
N GLY A 79 5.70 -17.63 -21.18
CA GLY A 79 5.86 -19.08 -21.36
C GLY A 79 4.57 -19.88 -21.12
N LEU A 80 3.42 -19.21 -21.20
CA LEU A 80 2.08 -19.78 -21.01
C LEU A 80 1.25 -19.69 -22.30
N ASN A 81 1.90 -19.61 -23.46
CA ASN A 81 1.25 -19.57 -24.78
C ASN A 81 1.60 -20.80 -25.63
N GLY A 82 1.90 -21.93 -24.98
CA GLY A 82 2.34 -23.16 -25.67
C GLY A 82 3.81 -23.15 -26.11
N ASP A 83 4.60 -22.19 -25.65
CA ASP A 83 6.01 -21.95 -25.99
C ASP A 83 6.97 -22.28 -24.84
N GLY A 84 6.55 -22.08 -23.58
CA GLY A 84 7.30 -22.38 -22.36
C GLY A 84 7.21 -23.83 -21.90
N GLY A 85 7.44 -24.06 -20.60
CA GLY A 85 7.48 -25.38 -19.97
C GLY A 85 6.18 -26.17 -20.17
N TYR A 86 6.30 -27.47 -20.43
CA TYR A 86 5.17 -28.38 -20.72
C TYR A 86 4.29 -27.98 -21.92
N ARG A 87 4.67 -26.95 -22.70
CA ARG A 87 3.83 -26.33 -23.74
C ARG A 87 2.44 -25.98 -23.21
N TYR A 88 2.35 -25.58 -21.94
CA TYR A 88 1.08 -25.26 -21.30
C TYR A 88 0.55 -23.90 -21.80
N THR A 89 -0.77 -23.80 -21.96
CA THR A 89 -1.43 -22.58 -22.43
C THR A 89 -2.44 -22.09 -21.39
N VAL A 90 -2.39 -20.80 -21.08
CA VAL A 90 -3.40 -20.11 -20.28
C VAL A 90 -4.13 -19.10 -21.16
N ASP A 91 -5.44 -19.21 -21.21
CA ASP A 91 -6.31 -18.24 -21.89
C ASP A 91 -6.39 -16.96 -21.05
N SER A 92 -5.76 -15.88 -21.54
CA SER A 92 -5.63 -14.63 -20.80
C SER A 92 -6.98 -13.96 -20.55
N HIS A 93 -7.92 -14.02 -21.49
CA HIS A 93 -9.26 -13.45 -21.33
C HIS A 93 -10.07 -14.20 -20.28
N LYS A 94 -9.98 -15.54 -20.25
CA LYS A 94 -10.63 -16.33 -19.19
C LYS A 94 -10.04 -16.05 -17.82
N LEU A 95 -8.72 -15.88 -17.72
CA LEU A 95 -8.07 -15.50 -16.46
C LEU A 95 -8.54 -14.12 -15.99
N GLU A 96 -8.60 -13.14 -16.90
CA GLU A 96 -9.09 -11.80 -16.62
C GLU A 96 -10.53 -11.81 -16.11
N GLU A 97 -11.43 -12.52 -16.81
CA GLU A 97 -12.83 -12.67 -16.38
C GLU A 97 -12.93 -13.36 -15.02
N PHE A 98 -12.14 -14.41 -14.80
CA PHE A 98 -12.13 -15.13 -13.54
C PHE A 98 -11.65 -14.26 -12.36
N LEU A 99 -10.60 -13.45 -12.57
CA LEU A 99 -10.10 -12.50 -11.57
C LEU A 99 -11.14 -11.43 -11.26
N ARG A 100 -11.76 -10.84 -12.28
CA ARG A 100 -12.80 -9.82 -12.13
C ARG A 100 -14.00 -10.32 -11.33
N VAL A 101 -14.41 -11.58 -11.52
CA VAL A 101 -15.54 -12.16 -10.78
C VAL A 101 -15.16 -12.58 -9.37
N SER A 102 -13.95 -13.13 -9.18
CA SER A 102 -13.53 -13.72 -7.90
C SER A 102 -12.99 -12.69 -6.91
N PHE A 103 -12.31 -11.66 -7.40
CA PHE A 103 -11.61 -10.64 -6.59
C PHE A 103 -11.89 -9.23 -7.16
N PRO A 104 -13.14 -8.74 -7.12
CA PRO A 104 -13.53 -7.48 -7.73
C PRO A 104 -13.04 -6.23 -7.00
N SER A 105 -12.75 -6.35 -5.69
CA SER A 105 -12.29 -5.23 -4.88
C SER A 105 -11.31 -5.66 -3.79
N HIS A 106 -10.59 -4.67 -3.24
CA HIS A 106 -9.68 -4.83 -2.10
C HIS A 106 -9.70 -3.57 -1.23
N ARG A 107 -9.83 -3.73 0.09
CA ARG A 107 -9.88 -2.62 1.05
C ARG A 107 -8.67 -2.73 2.00
N PRO A 108 -7.67 -1.83 1.90
CA PRO A 108 -6.55 -1.81 2.84
C PRO A 108 -6.99 -1.42 4.26
N SER A 109 -6.21 -1.85 5.24
CA SER A 109 -6.37 -1.53 6.66
C SER A 109 -5.15 -0.80 7.22
N CYS A 110 -5.32 -0.19 8.40
CA CYS A 110 -4.21 0.32 9.20
C CYS A 110 -3.69 -0.78 10.12
N LEU A 111 -2.39 -1.07 10.09
CA LEU A 111 -1.78 -2.12 10.92
C LEU A 111 -1.78 -1.74 12.42
N GLU A 112 -1.66 -0.45 12.74
CA GLU A 112 -1.63 0.03 14.12
C GLU A 112 -2.98 -0.13 14.82
N THR A 113 -4.08 0.19 14.12
CA THR A 113 -5.44 0.13 14.68
C THR A 113 -6.14 -1.19 14.39
N GLY A 114 -5.77 -1.88 13.32
CA GLY A 114 -6.47 -3.07 12.80
C GLY A 114 -7.74 -2.75 12.02
N GLU A 115 -8.10 -1.47 11.87
CA GLU A 115 -9.32 -1.00 11.22
C GLU A 115 -9.13 -0.82 9.71
N PRO A 116 -10.18 -1.07 8.89
CA PRO A 116 -10.14 -0.85 7.45
C PRO A 116 -10.25 0.64 7.11
N LEU A 117 -9.41 1.12 6.19
CA LEU A 117 -9.43 2.52 5.74
C LEU A 117 -10.71 2.83 4.98
N ASP A 118 -11.18 4.07 4.97
CA ASP A 118 -12.34 4.56 4.22
C ASP A 118 -12.14 4.63 2.69
N ILE A 119 -11.28 3.77 2.15
CA ILE A 119 -10.91 3.69 0.75
C ILE A 119 -10.94 2.23 0.31
N GLU A 120 -11.65 1.94 -0.77
CA GLU A 120 -11.75 0.61 -1.35
C GLU A 120 -11.31 0.65 -2.82
N HIS A 121 -10.45 -0.30 -3.20
CA HIS A 121 -10.01 -0.46 -4.57
C HIS A 121 -10.98 -1.27 -5.39
N HIS A 122 -11.45 -0.73 -6.50
CA HIS A 122 -12.09 -1.53 -7.54
C HIS A 122 -11.02 -2.05 -8.50
N LEU A 123 -10.80 -3.36 -8.53
CA LEU A 123 -9.67 -3.96 -9.23
C LEU A 123 -9.99 -4.16 -10.71
N VAL A 124 -9.22 -3.49 -11.58
CA VAL A 124 -9.31 -3.63 -13.05
C VAL A 124 -8.13 -4.46 -13.52
N TYR A 125 -8.37 -5.74 -13.79
CA TYR A 125 -7.33 -6.66 -14.24
C TYR A 125 -7.11 -6.55 -15.75
N ASN A 126 -5.84 -6.52 -16.15
CA ASN A 126 -5.42 -6.66 -17.54
C ASN A 126 -4.51 -7.87 -17.64
N ALA A 127 -4.91 -8.92 -18.35
CA ALA A 127 -4.08 -10.10 -18.54
C ALA A 127 -3.68 -10.26 -20.01
N PHE A 128 -2.39 -10.37 -20.30
CA PHE A 128 -1.93 -10.59 -21.67
C PHE A 128 -0.65 -11.44 -21.74
N PRO A 129 -0.50 -12.24 -22.81
CA PRO A 129 0.67 -13.08 -23.01
C PRO A 129 1.87 -12.27 -23.53
N ALA A 130 3.07 -12.60 -23.05
CA ALA A 130 4.31 -12.20 -23.69
C ALA A 130 4.59 -13.10 -24.91
N GLY A 131 5.32 -12.57 -25.89
CA GLY A 131 5.70 -13.32 -27.08
C GLY A 131 6.86 -14.29 -26.83
N GLN A 132 7.09 -15.12 -27.85
CA GLN A 132 8.17 -16.10 -27.84
C GLN A 132 9.58 -15.45 -27.80
N PRO A 133 9.88 -14.36 -28.56
CA PRO A 133 11.19 -13.72 -28.47
C PRO A 133 11.53 -13.23 -27.06
N GLU A 134 10.54 -12.67 -26.35
CA GLU A 134 10.69 -12.16 -24.99
C GLU A 134 10.95 -13.31 -24.00
N LEU A 135 10.20 -14.41 -24.12
CA LEU A 135 10.44 -15.63 -23.34
C LEU A 135 11.87 -16.16 -23.55
N ILE A 136 12.30 -16.32 -24.80
CA ILE A 136 13.61 -16.90 -25.12
C ILE A 136 14.75 -16.00 -24.64
N ALA A 137 14.60 -14.67 -24.70
CA ALA A 137 15.57 -13.74 -24.14
C ALA A 137 15.72 -13.89 -22.61
N LEU A 138 14.60 -14.10 -21.91
CA LEU A 138 14.60 -14.36 -20.47
C LEU A 138 15.21 -15.74 -20.14
N GLU A 139 14.85 -16.80 -20.89
CA GLU A 139 15.44 -18.14 -20.72
C GLU A 139 16.96 -18.12 -20.91
N LYS A 140 17.44 -17.36 -21.90
CA LYS A 140 18.87 -17.16 -22.14
C LYS A 140 19.56 -16.48 -20.97
N ALA A 141 19.02 -15.35 -20.50
CA ALA A 141 19.57 -14.61 -19.37
C ALA A 141 19.58 -15.44 -18.09
N LEU A 142 18.52 -16.22 -17.87
CA LEU A 142 18.41 -17.10 -16.70
C LEU A 142 19.42 -18.24 -16.76
N LYS A 143 19.55 -18.91 -17.92
CA LYS A 143 20.56 -19.96 -18.15
C LYS A 143 21.98 -19.47 -17.91
N GLU A 144 22.30 -18.25 -18.36
CA GLU A 144 23.61 -17.62 -18.15
C GLU A 144 23.87 -17.24 -16.69
N ALA A 145 22.82 -16.90 -15.94
CA ALA A 145 22.90 -16.52 -14.53
C ALA A 145 22.88 -17.71 -13.54
N MET A 146 22.56 -18.93 -13.99
CA MET A 146 22.53 -20.11 -13.13
C MET A 146 23.94 -20.53 -12.67
N VAL A 147 24.15 -20.54 -11.35
CA VAL A 147 25.39 -21.00 -10.72
C VAL A 147 25.14 -22.30 -9.97
N SER A 148 26.00 -23.31 -10.15
CA SER A 148 25.85 -24.60 -9.45
C SER A 148 26.08 -24.41 -7.93
N ALA A 149 25.12 -24.89 -7.14
CA ALA A 149 25.09 -24.75 -5.68
C ALA A 149 24.98 -26.11 -4.95
N GLY A 150 25.46 -27.19 -5.58
CA GLY A 150 25.45 -28.54 -5.01
C GLY A 150 24.23 -29.36 -5.41
N THR A 151 23.60 -30.04 -4.45
CA THR A 151 22.42 -30.87 -4.66
C THR A 151 21.24 -30.39 -3.80
N ALA A 152 20.04 -30.56 -4.32
CA ALA A 152 18.79 -30.34 -3.60
C ALA A 152 17.96 -31.63 -3.61
N ARG A 153 17.15 -31.79 -2.56
CA ARG A 153 16.26 -32.94 -2.43
C ARG A 153 14.89 -32.59 -3.00
N GLU A 154 14.38 -33.40 -3.91
CA GLU A 154 13.02 -33.27 -4.42
C GLU A 154 11.99 -33.52 -3.30
N SER A 155 10.90 -32.74 -3.29
CA SER A 155 9.88 -32.82 -2.24
C SER A 155 9.12 -34.14 -2.21
N ASP A 156 8.92 -34.77 -3.37
CA ASP A 156 7.94 -35.87 -3.51
C ASP A 156 8.57 -37.26 -3.39
N TYR A 157 9.79 -37.42 -3.91
CA TYR A 157 10.50 -38.71 -3.94
C TYR A 157 11.78 -38.72 -3.11
N GLY A 158 12.20 -37.55 -2.61
CA GLY A 158 13.42 -37.42 -1.85
C GLY A 158 14.70 -37.71 -2.64
N ARG A 159 14.63 -37.78 -3.98
CA ARG A 159 15.78 -37.94 -4.88
C ARG A 159 16.65 -36.68 -4.81
N GLU A 160 17.96 -36.87 -4.77
CA GLU A 160 18.91 -35.75 -4.89
C GLU A 160 19.12 -35.42 -6.37
N VAL A 161 18.95 -34.13 -6.68
CA VAL A 161 19.16 -33.57 -8.02
C VAL A 161 20.10 -32.37 -7.94
N PRO A 162 20.82 -32.02 -9.01
CA PRO A 162 21.64 -30.82 -9.04
C PRO A 162 20.83 -29.56 -8.70
N LEU A 163 21.42 -28.69 -7.88
CA LEU A 163 20.85 -27.40 -7.49
C LEU A 163 21.62 -26.28 -8.21
N PHE A 164 20.86 -25.33 -8.76
CA PHE A 164 21.38 -24.07 -9.26
C PHE A 164 20.76 -22.90 -8.49
N GLU A 165 21.57 -21.90 -8.18
CA GLU A 165 21.11 -20.63 -7.62
C GLU A 165 21.26 -19.52 -8.65
N VAL A 166 20.29 -18.62 -8.67
CA VAL A 166 20.26 -17.44 -9.53
C VAL A 166 20.18 -16.21 -8.65
N ASP A 167 21.11 -15.27 -8.83
CA ASP A 167 20.94 -13.93 -8.27
C ASP A 167 19.86 -13.20 -9.08
N ALA A 168 18.73 -12.91 -8.45
CA ALA A 168 17.62 -12.22 -9.10
C ALA A 168 18.05 -10.87 -9.69
N LYS A 169 19.02 -10.17 -9.07
CA LYS A 169 19.55 -8.91 -9.60
C LYS A 169 20.27 -9.06 -10.93
N ALA A 170 20.82 -10.24 -11.24
CA ALA A 170 21.52 -10.48 -12.50
C ALA A 170 20.55 -10.58 -13.70
N VAL A 171 19.33 -11.10 -13.46
CA VAL A 171 18.30 -11.28 -14.51
C VAL A 171 17.29 -10.14 -14.56
N GLU A 172 17.16 -9.39 -13.46
CA GLU A 172 16.27 -8.24 -13.31
C GLU A 172 16.34 -7.20 -14.46
N PRO A 173 17.53 -6.84 -15.02
CA PRO A 173 17.60 -5.92 -16.15
C PRO A 173 16.85 -6.39 -17.40
N VAL A 174 16.68 -7.70 -17.61
CA VAL A 174 15.94 -8.24 -18.76
C VAL A 174 14.44 -8.15 -18.53
N PHE A 175 13.97 -8.39 -17.29
CA PHE A 175 12.58 -8.10 -16.91
C PHE A 175 12.27 -6.61 -17.02
N GLN A 176 13.20 -5.72 -16.66
CA GLN A 176 13.01 -4.28 -16.86
C GLN A 176 12.91 -3.91 -18.34
N LYS A 177 13.69 -4.55 -19.23
CA LYS A 177 13.54 -4.36 -20.69
C LYS A 177 12.18 -4.83 -21.19
N LEU A 178 11.67 -5.96 -20.68
CA LEU A 178 10.34 -6.45 -21.01
C LEU A 178 9.24 -5.50 -20.53
N TYR A 179 9.35 -5.00 -19.29
CA TYR A 179 8.45 -3.97 -18.75
C TYR A 179 8.41 -2.74 -19.67
N SER A 180 9.57 -2.17 -19.98
CA SER A 180 9.69 -1.00 -20.85
C SER A 180 9.15 -1.26 -22.26
N TYR A 181 9.41 -2.46 -22.79
CA TYR A 181 8.92 -2.90 -24.10
C TYR A 181 7.39 -2.97 -24.17
N ILE A 182 6.74 -3.58 -23.18
CA ILE A 182 5.29 -3.76 -23.14
C ILE A 182 4.57 -2.42 -22.95
N PHE A 183 5.06 -1.57 -22.05
CA PHE A 183 4.35 -0.37 -21.60
C PHE A 183 4.81 0.94 -22.22
N ASP A 184 5.73 0.89 -23.18
CA ASP A 184 6.27 2.08 -23.87
C ASP A 184 6.96 3.09 -22.95
N MET A 185 7.74 2.56 -22.02
CA MET A 185 8.51 3.38 -21.09
C MET A 185 9.95 3.48 -21.60
N GLU A 186 10.50 4.70 -21.72
CA GLU A 186 11.89 4.88 -22.15
C GLU A 186 12.85 4.36 -21.07
N ASN A 187 13.89 3.63 -21.48
CA ASN A 187 14.93 3.17 -20.57
C ASN A 187 15.90 4.33 -20.26
N GLY A 188 15.57 5.18 -19.29
CA GLY A 188 16.57 6.09 -18.72
C GLY A 188 16.02 7.35 -18.06
N GLY A 189 16.21 7.42 -16.74
CA GLY A 189 16.36 8.65 -15.97
C GLY A 189 15.16 9.58 -15.93
N TYR A 190 14.56 9.69 -14.72
CA TYR A 190 13.55 10.69 -14.34
C TYR A 190 13.73 12.03 -15.04
N SER A 191 12.99 12.25 -16.12
CA SER A 191 12.87 13.57 -16.73
C SER A 191 11.55 14.20 -16.26
N ALA A 192 11.54 15.52 -16.06
CA ALA A 192 10.34 16.24 -15.66
C ALA A 192 9.16 16.11 -16.65
N ALA A 193 9.38 15.52 -17.84
CA ALA A 193 8.37 15.22 -18.85
C ALA A 193 7.66 13.87 -18.63
N GLU A 194 8.09 13.03 -17.68
CA GLU A 194 7.43 11.76 -17.33
C GLU A 194 6.27 11.92 -16.33
N LEU A 195 6.06 13.11 -15.76
CA LEU A 195 5.02 13.38 -14.76
C LEU A 195 3.58 13.24 -15.30
N ASP A 196 3.39 13.28 -16.62
CA ASP A 196 2.07 13.22 -17.27
C ASP A 196 1.74 11.85 -17.89
N ARG A 197 2.62 10.83 -17.80
CA ARG A 197 2.37 9.50 -18.37
C ARG A 197 1.93 8.52 -17.28
N PRO A 198 0.90 7.69 -17.54
CA PRO A 198 0.46 6.68 -16.59
C PRO A 198 1.53 5.61 -16.44
N VAL A 199 1.78 5.16 -15.21
CA VAL A 199 2.87 4.24 -14.89
C VAL A 199 2.33 2.94 -14.30
N PRO A 200 2.32 1.83 -15.07
CA PRO A 200 1.66 0.60 -14.65
C PRO A 200 2.50 -0.21 -13.65
N SER A 201 1.81 -0.85 -12.71
CA SER A 201 2.35 -1.92 -11.85
C SER A 201 2.09 -3.28 -12.49
N VAL A 202 3.06 -4.19 -12.39
CA VAL A 202 3.06 -5.44 -13.18
C VAL A 202 3.37 -6.68 -12.34
N ILE A 203 2.61 -7.74 -12.57
CA ILE A 203 2.86 -9.08 -12.07
C ILE A 203 3.33 -9.95 -13.24
N PHE A 204 4.61 -10.30 -13.27
CA PHE A 204 5.14 -11.28 -14.22
C PHE A 204 4.89 -12.70 -13.69
N ILE A 205 4.15 -13.50 -14.44
CA ILE A 205 3.92 -14.91 -14.15
C ILE A 205 4.66 -15.72 -15.20
N VAL A 206 5.59 -16.55 -14.76
CA VAL A 206 6.59 -17.14 -15.63
C VAL A 206 6.57 -18.66 -15.57
N ASN A 207 6.66 -19.29 -16.74
CA ASN A 207 6.77 -20.72 -16.91
C ASN A 207 7.84 -21.07 -17.96
N PHE A 208 9.08 -21.18 -17.52
CA PHE A 208 10.20 -21.47 -18.41
C PHE A 208 10.31 -22.97 -18.76
N ASP A 209 10.87 -23.28 -19.95
CA ASP A 209 11.23 -24.64 -20.33
C ASP A 209 12.58 -25.03 -19.70
N LYS A 210 12.53 -25.85 -18.64
CA LYS A 210 13.72 -26.28 -17.90
C LYS A 210 14.70 -27.09 -18.75
N VAL A 211 14.25 -27.78 -19.80
CA VAL A 211 15.13 -28.56 -20.69
C VAL A 211 15.96 -27.62 -21.56
N ARG A 212 15.35 -26.54 -22.06
CA ARG A 212 16.08 -25.50 -22.83
C ARG A 212 17.06 -24.72 -21.97
N MET A 213 16.63 -24.39 -20.75
CA MET A 213 17.44 -23.65 -19.78
C MET A 213 18.50 -24.48 -19.07
N ASP A 214 18.54 -25.80 -19.26
CA ASP A 214 19.51 -26.64 -18.57
C ASP A 214 20.95 -26.17 -18.87
N PRO A 215 21.70 -25.66 -17.87
CA PRO A 215 23.05 -25.14 -18.07
C PRO A 215 24.05 -26.26 -18.42
N ARG A 216 23.69 -27.53 -18.19
CA ARG A 216 24.49 -28.70 -18.59
C ARG A 216 24.37 -28.97 -20.10
N ASN A 217 23.29 -28.51 -20.73
CA ASN A 217 23.04 -28.71 -22.14
C ASN A 217 23.57 -27.53 -22.97
N LYS A 218 24.64 -27.78 -23.74
CA LYS A 218 25.28 -26.79 -24.61
C LYS A 218 24.85 -26.89 -26.08
N GLU A 219 24.04 -27.89 -26.43
CA GLU A 219 23.68 -28.17 -27.82
C GLU A 219 22.47 -27.35 -28.30
N ILE A 220 21.66 -26.83 -27.36
CA ILE A 220 20.48 -26.02 -27.67
C ILE A 220 20.89 -24.58 -27.98
N ASP A 221 20.73 -24.19 -29.24
CA ASP A 221 20.85 -22.80 -29.69
C ASP A 221 19.53 -22.05 -29.48
N LEU A 222 19.46 -21.28 -28.38
CA LEU A 222 18.30 -20.45 -28.04
C LEU A 222 18.06 -19.34 -29.06
N ASP A 223 19.10 -18.79 -29.69
CA ASP A 223 18.94 -17.66 -30.61
C ASP A 223 18.17 -18.09 -31.87
N SER A 224 18.39 -19.33 -32.34
CA SER A 224 17.62 -19.93 -33.43
C SER A 224 16.12 -20.09 -33.11
N LEU A 225 15.77 -20.22 -31.83
CA LEU A 225 14.41 -20.42 -31.35
C LEU A 225 13.65 -19.11 -31.12
N MET A 226 14.29 -17.94 -31.14
CA MET A 226 13.59 -16.66 -30.90
C MET A 226 12.43 -16.45 -31.89
N TYR A 227 12.66 -16.70 -33.17
CA TYR A 227 11.66 -16.57 -34.25
C TYR A 227 11.37 -17.91 -34.96
N GLY A 228 12.00 -18.99 -34.50
CA GLY A 228 11.78 -20.34 -35.01
C GLY A 228 10.45 -20.94 -34.52
N ARG A 229 10.01 -22.03 -35.15
CA ARG A 229 8.81 -22.75 -34.68
C ARG A 229 9.16 -23.68 -33.53
N ILE A 230 8.56 -23.47 -32.36
CA ILE A 230 8.68 -24.43 -31.25
C ILE A 230 7.81 -25.65 -31.53
N SER A 231 8.39 -26.84 -31.47
CA SER A 231 7.69 -28.11 -31.68
C SER A 231 6.84 -28.50 -30.47
N GLN A 232 5.77 -29.25 -30.76
CA GLN A 232 5.00 -29.94 -29.74
C GLN A 232 5.85 -31.03 -29.09
N LEU A 233 5.57 -31.33 -27.82
CA LEU A 233 6.28 -32.35 -27.06
C LEU A 233 5.61 -33.71 -27.23
N THR A 234 6.41 -34.75 -27.42
CA THR A 234 5.97 -36.15 -27.29
C THR A 234 5.71 -36.51 -25.81
N GLU A 235 5.00 -37.60 -25.54
CA GLU A 235 4.73 -38.04 -24.16
C GLU A 235 6.02 -38.29 -23.37
N GLU A 236 7.06 -38.84 -24.00
CA GLU A 236 8.37 -39.08 -23.37
C GLU A 236 9.09 -37.76 -23.05
N GLU A 237 9.03 -36.77 -23.94
CA GLU A 237 9.61 -35.44 -23.70
C GLU A 237 8.84 -34.69 -22.62
N MET A 238 7.52 -34.84 -22.56
CA MET A 238 6.67 -34.25 -21.53
C MET A 238 7.06 -34.73 -20.13
N GLN A 239 7.41 -36.01 -19.99
CA GLN A 239 7.91 -36.55 -18.71
C GLN A 239 9.28 -35.99 -18.31
N LYS A 240 10.12 -35.62 -19.30
CA LYS A 240 11.46 -35.06 -19.09
C LYS A 240 11.48 -33.54 -18.89
N GLN A 241 10.34 -32.85 -19.04
CA GLN A 241 10.23 -31.39 -18.86
C GLN A 241 10.62 -30.90 -17.44
N GLY A 242 10.67 -31.79 -16.44
CA GLY A 242 11.18 -31.46 -15.11
C GLY A 242 12.68 -31.10 -15.07
N GLY A 243 13.45 -31.47 -16.11
CA GLY A 243 14.86 -31.15 -16.29
C GLY A 243 15.85 -31.93 -15.42
N ASP A 244 15.40 -32.72 -14.43
CA ASP A 244 16.28 -33.42 -13.45
C ASP A 244 17.27 -32.46 -12.75
N TYR A 245 16.84 -31.23 -12.43
CA TYR A 245 17.54 -30.27 -11.58
C TYR A 245 16.55 -29.31 -10.91
N ILE A 246 16.97 -28.61 -9.86
CA ILE A 246 16.20 -27.53 -9.23
C ILE A 246 16.99 -26.23 -9.38
N TYR A 247 16.29 -25.13 -9.64
CA TYR A 247 16.89 -23.80 -9.54
C TYR A 247 16.02 -22.89 -8.68
N ARG A 248 16.65 -21.93 -7.99
CA ARG A 248 16.00 -21.02 -7.04
C ARG A 248 16.62 -19.63 -7.13
N TYR A 249 15.84 -18.60 -6.82
CA TYR A 249 16.33 -17.24 -6.76
C TYR A 249 16.84 -16.89 -5.36
N ARG A 250 17.86 -16.05 -5.30
CA ARG A 250 18.20 -15.25 -4.12
C ARG A 250 18.27 -13.79 -4.53
N TYR A 251 17.68 -12.90 -3.75
CA TYR A 251 17.81 -11.46 -3.97
C TYR A 251 18.85 -10.89 -3.01
N ASN A 252 19.99 -10.41 -3.53
CA ASN A 252 21.07 -9.82 -2.72
C ASN A 252 21.58 -10.74 -1.57
N GLY A 253 21.67 -12.05 -1.83
CA GLY A 253 22.07 -13.03 -0.81
C GLY A 253 21.01 -13.33 0.26
N GLY A 254 19.75 -12.93 0.05
CA GLY A 254 18.62 -13.23 0.92
C GLY A 254 18.18 -14.70 0.93
N GLY A 255 16.96 -14.94 1.40
CA GLY A 255 16.31 -16.25 1.39
C GLY A 255 16.16 -16.80 -0.03
N ALA A 256 16.21 -18.12 -0.15
CA ALA A 256 15.87 -18.81 -1.40
C ALA A 256 14.36 -18.67 -1.66
N SER A 257 13.98 -18.26 -2.86
CA SER A 257 12.59 -18.02 -3.23
C SER A 257 12.32 -18.35 -4.70
N GLN A 258 11.02 -18.50 -5.02
CA GLN A 258 10.47 -18.60 -6.37
C GLN A 258 9.85 -17.29 -6.83
N VAL A 259 9.60 -16.37 -5.90
CA VAL A 259 8.98 -15.08 -6.14
C VAL A 259 9.84 -13.98 -5.54
N TRP A 260 9.87 -12.81 -6.17
CA TRP A 260 10.61 -11.68 -5.63
C TRP A 260 10.06 -10.35 -6.11
N LEU A 261 10.19 -9.35 -5.24
CA LEU A 261 9.94 -7.95 -5.56
C LEU A 261 11.15 -7.34 -6.28
N GLY A 262 10.97 -6.84 -7.50
CA GLY A 262 12.02 -6.12 -8.20
C GLY A 262 12.24 -4.71 -7.64
N SER A 263 13.37 -4.12 -8.00
CA SER A 263 13.69 -2.71 -7.83
C SER A 263 12.77 -1.78 -8.64
N GLY A 264 12.19 -2.28 -9.74
CA GLY A 264 11.22 -1.56 -10.57
C GLY A 264 9.77 -1.61 -10.04
N ARG A 265 8.81 -1.40 -10.96
CA ARG A 265 7.36 -1.46 -10.70
C ARG A 265 6.76 -2.82 -11.04
N PHE A 266 7.49 -3.87 -10.70
CA PHE A 266 7.05 -5.22 -10.99
C PHE A 266 7.48 -6.23 -9.93
N VAL A 267 6.75 -7.32 -9.90
CA VAL A 267 7.12 -8.55 -9.20
C VAL A 267 7.24 -9.69 -10.19
N VAL A 268 8.01 -10.71 -9.80
CA VAL A 268 8.18 -11.93 -10.59
C VAL A 268 7.70 -13.12 -9.79
N ILE A 269 6.85 -13.94 -10.40
CA ILE A 269 6.36 -15.22 -9.92
C ILE A 269 6.81 -16.28 -10.92
N ASP A 270 7.80 -17.10 -10.55
CA ASP A 270 8.31 -18.18 -11.41
C ASP A 270 7.74 -19.54 -10.97
N LEU A 271 6.80 -20.05 -11.77
CA LEU A 271 6.13 -21.34 -11.52
C LEU A 271 7.05 -22.53 -11.83
N SER A 272 8.10 -22.32 -12.61
CA SER A 272 9.06 -23.36 -12.99
C SER A 272 10.25 -23.47 -12.03
N ALA A 273 10.52 -22.42 -11.25
CA ALA A 273 11.52 -22.42 -10.18
C ALA A 273 11.11 -23.28 -8.97
N GLY A 274 12.08 -23.60 -8.11
CA GLY A 274 11.85 -24.31 -6.85
C GLY A 274 11.54 -25.81 -6.98
N PRO A 275 10.98 -26.44 -5.94
CA PRO A 275 10.23 -25.79 -4.85
C PRO A 275 11.13 -25.10 -3.85
N CYS A 276 10.62 -24.05 -3.22
CA CYS A 276 11.25 -23.43 -2.06
C CYS A 276 10.45 -23.70 -0.79
N THR A 277 11.12 -23.77 0.35
CA THR A 277 10.51 -23.89 1.68
C THR A 277 11.19 -22.93 2.64
N TYR A 278 10.43 -22.02 3.22
CA TYR A 278 10.95 -21.04 4.17
C TYR A 278 9.84 -20.47 5.05
N GLY A 279 10.21 -20.04 6.26
CA GLY A 279 9.28 -19.57 7.27
C GLY A 279 9.90 -19.57 8.66
N LYS A 280 9.08 -19.43 9.69
CA LYS A 280 9.49 -19.50 11.09
C LYS A 280 9.42 -20.96 11.58
N ILE A 281 10.40 -21.43 12.35
CA ILE A 281 10.50 -22.84 12.77
C ILE A 281 9.35 -23.22 13.71
N GLU A 282 8.95 -22.30 14.60
CA GLU A 282 7.98 -22.58 15.67
C GLU A 282 6.53 -22.41 15.22
N THR A 283 6.30 -21.74 14.09
CA THR A 283 4.96 -21.37 13.63
C THR A 283 4.82 -21.60 12.13
N GLU A 284 3.81 -22.36 11.71
CA GLU A 284 3.52 -22.55 10.30
C GLU A 284 2.81 -21.35 9.65
N GLU A 285 2.41 -20.33 10.43
CA GLU A 285 1.74 -19.13 9.95
C GLU A 285 2.54 -18.46 8.82
N GLY A 286 1.90 -18.29 7.67
CA GLY A 286 2.49 -17.65 6.50
C GLY A 286 3.65 -18.41 5.84
N SER A 287 3.99 -19.62 6.29
CA SER A 287 5.17 -20.33 5.79
C SER A 287 5.00 -20.77 4.35
N VAL A 288 6.07 -20.65 3.58
CA VAL A 288 6.14 -21.10 2.19
C VAL A 288 6.65 -22.53 2.16
N CYS A 289 5.95 -23.39 1.44
CA CYS A 289 6.31 -24.79 1.24
C CYS A 289 6.21 -25.17 -0.24
N SER A 290 6.55 -26.42 -0.57
CA SER A 290 6.52 -26.93 -1.95
C SER A 290 5.15 -26.87 -2.64
N LYS A 291 4.07 -26.69 -1.85
CA LYS A 291 2.68 -26.59 -2.33
C LYS A 291 2.13 -25.17 -2.36
N THR A 292 2.89 -24.18 -1.88
CA THR A 292 2.42 -22.78 -1.84
C THR A 292 2.24 -22.20 -3.24
N LEU A 293 3.15 -22.51 -4.16
CA LEU A 293 3.01 -22.15 -5.57
C LEU A 293 2.46 -23.33 -6.39
N PRO A 294 1.55 -23.08 -7.35
CA PRO A 294 1.03 -24.12 -8.21
C PRO A 294 2.12 -24.63 -9.16
N ARG A 295 2.18 -25.96 -9.35
CA ARG A 295 3.13 -26.61 -10.25
C ARG A 295 2.44 -27.23 -11.43
N LEU A 296 2.87 -26.88 -12.64
CA LEU A 296 2.32 -27.44 -13.87
C LEU A 296 2.50 -28.94 -13.98
N GLN A 297 3.58 -29.49 -13.43
CA GLN A 297 3.77 -30.95 -13.37
C GLN A 297 2.58 -31.66 -12.72
N ASN A 298 1.98 -31.08 -11.68
CA ASN A 298 0.83 -31.67 -10.97
C ASN A 298 -0.48 -31.52 -11.75
N VAL A 299 -0.54 -30.54 -12.65
CA VAL A 299 -1.68 -30.32 -13.56
C VAL A 299 -1.63 -31.30 -14.72
N VAL A 300 -0.44 -31.49 -15.31
CA VAL A 300 -0.21 -32.37 -16.46
C VAL A 300 -0.17 -33.85 -16.04
N PHE A 301 0.39 -34.15 -14.87
CA PHE A 301 0.49 -35.50 -14.31
C PHE A 301 -0.14 -35.58 -12.91
N PRO A 302 -1.48 -35.54 -12.80
CA PRO A 302 -2.15 -35.63 -11.50
C PRO A 302 -1.87 -36.98 -10.84
N ARG A 303 -1.45 -36.98 -9.56
CA ARG A 303 -1.22 -38.21 -8.77
C ARG A 303 -2.24 -38.31 -7.62
N GLY A 304 -3.05 -39.37 -7.59
CA GLY A 304 -3.98 -39.68 -6.49
C GLY A 304 -5.12 -40.65 -6.86
N LEU A 305 -5.71 -41.32 -5.85
CA LEU A 305 -6.89 -42.19 -5.98
C LEU A 305 -8.13 -41.34 -6.32
N GLY A 306 -8.42 -41.24 -7.61
CA GLY A 306 -9.47 -40.41 -8.16
C GLY A 306 -8.86 -39.47 -9.18
N ALA A 307 -8.62 -39.98 -10.40
CA ALA A 307 -8.26 -39.15 -11.54
C ALA A 307 -9.41 -38.15 -11.75
N ALA A 308 -9.26 -36.96 -11.17
CA ALA A 308 -10.15 -35.85 -11.43
C ALA A 308 -10.04 -35.55 -12.95
N SER A 309 -11.16 -35.27 -13.62
CA SER A 309 -11.14 -35.00 -15.07
C SER A 309 -10.19 -33.85 -15.39
N ASP A 310 -9.56 -33.85 -16.57
CA ASP A 310 -8.59 -32.82 -17.00
C ASP A 310 -9.12 -31.38 -16.84
N HIS A 311 -10.44 -31.19 -16.93
CA HIS A 311 -11.09 -29.91 -16.67
C HIS A 311 -10.97 -29.45 -15.21
N SER A 312 -11.12 -30.37 -14.26
CA SER A 312 -11.07 -30.05 -12.82
C SER A 312 -9.66 -29.65 -12.35
N THR A 313 -8.61 -30.27 -12.88
CA THR A 313 -7.22 -29.94 -12.54
C THR A 313 -6.81 -28.58 -13.09
N SER A 314 -7.22 -28.25 -14.32
CA SER A 314 -6.99 -26.93 -14.91
C SER A 314 -7.73 -25.82 -14.16
N SER A 315 -8.97 -26.06 -13.69
CA SER A 315 -9.71 -25.09 -12.89
C SER A 315 -9.08 -24.87 -11.51
N ILE A 316 -8.57 -25.93 -10.86
CA ILE A 316 -7.83 -25.80 -9.59
C ILE A 316 -6.57 -24.96 -9.79
N PHE A 317 -5.81 -25.20 -10.86
CA PHE A 317 -4.62 -24.41 -11.19
C PHE A 317 -4.96 -22.93 -11.38
N LEU A 318 -6.01 -22.62 -12.13
CA LEU A 318 -6.46 -21.24 -12.35
C LEU A 318 -6.88 -20.57 -11.04
N GLY A 319 -7.59 -21.29 -10.16
CA GLY A 319 -7.96 -20.81 -8.83
C GLY A 319 -6.74 -20.51 -7.95
N GLN A 320 -5.72 -21.38 -7.97
CA GLN A 320 -4.46 -21.15 -7.27
C GLN A 320 -3.69 -19.95 -7.82
N LEU A 321 -3.67 -19.78 -9.14
CA LEU A 321 -3.03 -18.64 -9.79
C LEU A 321 -3.72 -17.32 -9.41
N ALA A 322 -5.05 -17.31 -9.41
CA ALA A 322 -5.84 -16.15 -9.00
C ALA A 322 -5.63 -15.78 -7.53
N ALA A 323 -5.53 -16.78 -6.63
CA ALA A 323 -5.21 -16.55 -5.23
C ALA A 323 -3.81 -15.93 -5.04
N LEU A 324 -2.82 -16.35 -5.84
CA LEU A 324 -1.49 -15.74 -5.82
C LEU A 324 -1.52 -14.28 -6.30
N ILE A 325 -2.25 -13.98 -7.37
CA ILE A 325 -2.43 -12.62 -7.87
C ILE A 325 -3.10 -11.74 -6.82
N SER A 326 -4.18 -12.23 -6.20
CA SER A 326 -4.87 -11.54 -5.10
C SER A 326 -3.93 -11.27 -3.92
N THR A 327 -3.18 -12.27 -3.46
CA THR A 327 -2.16 -12.11 -2.41
C THR A 327 -1.10 -11.06 -2.77
N THR A 328 -0.74 -10.96 -4.05
CA THR A 328 0.20 -9.94 -4.54
C THR A 328 -0.38 -8.54 -4.45
N VAL A 329 -1.67 -8.38 -4.76
CA VAL A 329 -2.37 -7.11 -4.58
C VAL A 329 -2.36 -6.71 -3.10
N GLU A 330 -2.73 -7.63 -2.22
CA GLU A 330 -2.86 -7.39 -0.77
C GLU A 330 -1.53 -7.07 -0.06
N HIS A 331 -0.40 -7.57 -0.56
CA HIS A 331 0.89 -7.43 0.13
C HIS A 331 1.89 -6.50 -0.57
N VAL A 332 1.65 -6.15 -1.84
CA VAL A 332 2.64 -5.41 -2.64
C VAL A 332 2.03 -4.24 -3.40
N ILE A 333 0.93 -4.43 -4.13
CA ILE A 333 0.37 -3.37 -5.00
C ILE A 333 -0.48 -2.38 -4.19
N ALA A 334 -1.34 -2.90 -3.31
CA ALA A 334 -2.21 -2.14 -2.43
C ALA A 334 -2.19 -2.70 -1.00
N PRO A 335 -1.01 -2.67 -0.34
CA PRO A 335 -0.89 -3.23 0.99
C PRO A 335 -1.51 -2.33 2.05
N ASP A 336 -1.67 -2.90 3.24
CA ASP A 336 -2.08 -2.19 4.43
C ASP A 336 -1.09 -1.09 4.81
N VAL A 337 -1.59 -0.04 5.45
CA VAL A 337 -0.80 1.12 5.89
C VAL A 337 -0.26 0.85 7.29
N SER A 338 1.05 1.01 7.49
CA SER A 338 1.66 0.78 8.82
C SER A 338 1.20 1.80 9.86
N PHE A 339 1.21 3.07 9.49
CA PHE A 339 0.82 4.20 10.35
C PHE A 339 0.12 5.26 9.49
N GLU A 340 -1.00 5.79 9.96
CA GLU A 340 -1.75 6.84 9.26
C GLU A 340 -1.17 8.22 9.54
N THR A 341 -0.37 8.73 8.60
CA THR A 341 0.29 10.03 8.74
C THR A 341 -0.54 11.12 8.06
N VAL A 342 -1.27 11.88 8.87
CA VAL A 342 -2.21 12.93 8.41
C VAL A 342 -1.55 14.32 8.34
N ASP A 343 -0.26 14.44 8.67
CA ASP A 343 0.38 15.74 8.76
C ASP A 343 0.56 16.45 7.40
N LEU A 344 0.41 17.78 7.42
CA LEU A 344 0.56 18.66 6.26
C LEU A 344 1.92 19.38 6.27
N THR A 345 2.93 18.79 6.90
CA THR A 345 4.22 19.44 7.13
C THR A 345 4.96 19.67 5.82
N THR A 346 5.68 20.79 5.74
CA THR A 346 6.51 21.14 4.58
C THR A 346 7.95 20.69 4.76
N ARG A 347 8.32 20.34 5.99
CA ARG A 347 9.67 19.93 6.37
C ARG A 347 9.62 18.69 7.25
N LEU A 348 10.49 17.73 6.96
CA LEU A 348 10.73 16.52 7.72
C LEU A 348 12.16 16.57 8.29
N LEU A 349 12.28 16.61 9.61
CA LEU A 349 13.56 16.59 10.32
C LEU A 349 13.79 15.20 10.91
N ILE A 350 14.87 14.53 10.50
CA ILE A 350 15.23 13.19 10.98
C ILE A 350 16.57 13.27 11.70
N PRO A 351 16.57 13.44 13.04
CA PRO A 351 17.79 13.34 13.82
C PRO A 351 18.18 11.87 14.02
N ILE A 352 19.35 11.47 13.53
CA ILE A 352 19.96 10.16 13.78
C ILE A 352 20.93 10.31 14.95
N ILE A 353 20.54 9.77 16.11
CA ILE A 353 21.26 9.88 17.37
C ILE A 353 21.85 8.52 17.72
N VAL A 354 23.17 8.43 17.61
CA VAL A 354 23.92 7.25 18.02
C VAL A 354 24.22 7.35 19.51
N LEU A 355 23.67 6.43 20.30
CA LEU A 355 23.94 6.28 21.73
C LEU A 355 24.91 5.11 21.94
N GLN A 356 26.16 5.42 22.28
CA GLN A 356 27.22 4.41 22.40
C GLN A 356 27.70 4.21 23.84
N ASN A 357 27.88 2.96 24.28
CA ASN A 357 28.50 2.66 25.58
C ASN A 357 30.00 2.34 25.48
N HIS A 358 30.59 2.47 24.27
CA HIS A 358 31.96 2.08 23.98
C HIS A 358 32.71 3.13 23.16
N ASN A 359 34.03 2.97 23.07
CA ASN A 359 34.91 3.75 22.19
C ASN A 359 35.71 2.86 21.22
N ARG A 360 35.16 1.69 20.85
CA ARG A 360 35.83 0.68 20.02
C ARG A 360 35.84 1.02 18.53
N TYR A 361 34.78 1.67 18.06
CA TYR A 361 34.62 2.16 16.70
C TYR A 361 33.62 3.32 16.68
N ASN A 362 33.64 4.09 15.59
CA ASN A 362 32.68 5.16 15.34
C ASN A 362 31.75 4.77 14.20
N ILE A 363 30.44 4.71 14.47
CA ILE A 363 29.42 4.34 13.47
C ILE A 363 29.29 5.41 12.38
N MET A 364 29.59 6.67 12.70
CA MET A 364 29.46 7.78 11.77
C MET A 364 30.66 7.89 10.81
N GLU A 365 31.71 7.10 11.03
CA GLU A 365 32.89 7.08 10.17
C GLU A 365 32.65 6.17 8.97
N LYS A 366 32.62 6.74 7.76
CA LYS A 366 32.32 6.03 6.52
C LYS A 366 33.38 4.95 6.21
N GLY A 367 32.98 3.88 5.55
CA GLY A 367 33.89 2.88 4.96
C GLY A 367 34.01 1.56 5.73
N HIS A 368 33.21 1.38 6.78
CA HIS A 368 33.17 0.14 7.55
C HIS A 368 31.81 -0.56 7.44
N ASN A 369 31.79 -1.88 7.63
CA ASN A 369 30.53 -2.67 7.59
C ASN A 369 29.53 -2.28 8.69
N TYR A 370 30.03 -1.66 9.76
CA TYR A 370 29.24 -1.16 10.89
C TYR A 370 28.89 0.33 10.76
N SER A 371 29.34 0.99 9.69
CA SER A 371 29.11 2.42 9.49
C SER A 371 27.74 2.69 8.89
N ILE A 372 27.19 3.86 9.19
CA ILE A 372 25.94 4.35 8.62
C ILE A 372 26.27 5.43 7.59
N ASP A 373 25.77 5.27 6.37
CA ASP A 373 25.82 6.33 5.36
C ASP A 373 24.51 7.15 5.37
N ILE A 374 24.57 8.33 5.99
CA ILE A 374 23.41 9.24 6.09
C ILE A 374 22.98 9.72 4.70
N GLU A 375 23.91 9.97 3.78
CA GLU A 375 23.58 10.46 2.43
C GLU A 375 22.82 9.40 1.64
N ALA A 376 23.21 8.13 1.78
CA ALA A 376 22.49 7.01 1.20
C ALA A 376 21.10 6.84 1.82
N ILE A 377 20.97 6.98 3.14
CA ILE A 377 19.66 6.94 3.82
C ILE A 377 18.77 8.08 3.35
N GLU A 378 19.31 9.30 3.27
CA GLU A 378 18.61 10.48 2.82
C GLU A 378 18.11 10.31 1.38
N ALA A 379 18.93 9.74 0.50
CA ALA A 379 18.55 9.46 -0.89
C ALA A 379 17.36 8.48 -0.99
N GLU A 380 17.31 7.44 -0.16
CA GLU A 380 16.19 6.49 -0.14
C GLU A 380 14.94 7.10 0.52
N VAL A 381 15.09 7.88 1.60
CA VAL A 381 13.95 8.52 2.27
C VAL A 381 13.30 9.60 1.41
N LYS A 382 14.08 10.38 0.66
CA LYS A 382 13.55 11.36 -0.29
C LYS A 382 12.65 10.76 -1.37
N LYS A 383 12.81 9.47 -1.69
CA LYS A 383 11.93 8.79 -2.65
C LYS A 383 10.51 8.62 -2.11
N MET A 384 10.37 8.40 -0.80
CA MET A 384 9.08 8.15 -0.12
C MET A 384 8.31 9.42 0.24
N VAL A 385 8.84 10.60 -0.10
CA VAL A 385 8.30 11.89 0.28
C VAL A 385 7.88 12.65 -0.97
N HIS A 386 6.76 13.38 -0.91
CA HIS A 386 6.23 14.12 -2.05
C HIS A 386 7.13 15.31 -2.44
N TYR A 387 7.03 15.71 -3.72
CA TYR A 387 7.82 16.81 -4.24
C TYR A 387 7.51 18.13 -3.50
N GLY A 388 8.58 18.85 -3.12
CA GLY A 388 8.48 20.13 -2.42
C GLY A 388 8.37 20.04 -0.90
N GLN A 389 8.52 18.84 -0.31
CA GLN A 389 8.75 18.68 1.13
C GLN A 389 10.26 18.56 1.40
N GLU A 390 10.78 19.42 2.27
CA GLU A 390 12.20 19.46 2.61
C GLU A 390 12.53 18.35 3.60
N VAL A 391 13.45 17.45 3.26
CA VAL A 391 13.95 16.42 4.17
C VAL A 391 15.32 16.82 4.68
N VAL A 392 15.47 16.92 6.00
CA VAL A 392 16.71 17.33 6.66
C VAL A 392 17.15 16.24 7.63
N PHE A 393 18.37 15.75 7.44
CA PHE A 393 19.00 14.80 8.36
C PHE A 393 20.00 15.52 9.26
N VAL A 394 20.02 15.14 10.54
CA VAL A 394 21.03 15.60 11.50
C VAL A 394 21.62 14.38 12.18
N GLY A 395 22.90 14.12 11.97
CA GLY A 395 23.62 13.02 12.62
C GLY A 395 24.39 13.48 13.86
N GLY A 396 24.27 12.74 14.96
CA GLY A 396 25.04 13.00 16.18
C GLY A 396 25.40 11.70 16.91
N SER A 397 26.56 11.68 17.57
CA SER A 397 26.96 10.56 18.44
C SER A 397 27.16 11.05 19.87
N HIS A 398 26.58 10.33 20.82
CA HIS A 398 26.56 10.64 22.23
C HIS A 398 26.99 9.41 23.03
N VAL A 399 27.86 9.63 24.02
CA VAL A 399 28.25 8.54 24.90
C VAL A 399 27.19 8.35 25.98
N LEU A 400 26.65 7.13 26.07
CA LEU A 400 25.51 6.79 26.92
C LEU A 400 25.77 7.10 28.40
N HIS A 401 27.02 6.97 28.88
CA HIS A 401 27.39 7.29 30.26
C HIS A 401 27.26 8.79 30.62
N ARG A 402 27.22 9.70 29.63
CA ARG A 402 26.98 11.12 29.87
C ARG A 402 25.49 11.44 30.06
N HIS A 403 24.62 10.50 29.70
CA HIS A 403 23.17 10.59 29.80
C HIS A 403 22.66 9.54 30.78
N GLU A 404 22.84 9.79 32.09
CA GLU A 404 22.49 8.85 33.17
C GLU A 404 21.06 8.31 33.02
N LYS A 405 20.10 9.17 32.68
CA LYS A 405 18.69 8.78 32.55
C LYS A 405 18.44 7.89 31.33
N LEU A 406 19.13 8.13 30.22
CA LEU A 406 19.06 7.24 29.05
C LEU A 406 19.74 5.91 29.31
N ALA A 407 20.85 5.90 30.02
CA ALA A 407 21.50 4.65 30.46
C ALA A 407 20.57 3.82 31.35
N ILE A 408 19.85 4.48 32.28
CA ILE A 408 18.83 3.85 33.11
C ILE A 408 17.67 3.32 32.26
N ALA A 409 17.19 4.09 31.27
CA ALA A 409 16.12 3.67 30.38
C ALA A 409 16.50 2.39 29.61
N VAL A 410 17.70 2.34 29.01
CA VAL A 410 18.22 1.14 28.35
C VAL A 410 18.30 -0.05 29.32
N SER A 411 18.82 0.17 30.53
CA SER A 411 18.88 -0.90 31.54
C SER A 411 17.50 -1.38 32.00
N LYS A 412 16.52 -0.47 32.11
CA LYS A 412 15.15 -0.80 32.52
C LYS A 412 14.36 -1.49 31.41
N ALA A 413 14.71 -1.28 30.15
CA ALA A 413 14.09 -1.92 29.00
C ALA A 413 14.66 -3.31 28.70
N MET A 414 15.78 -3.71 29.33
CA MET A 414 16.28 -5.08 29.26
C MET A 414 15.28 -6.05 29.88
N ARG A 415 14.84 -7.03 29.09
CA ARG A 415 13.94 -8.12 29.49
C ARG A 415 14.60 -9.46 29.20
N SER A 416 14.00 -10.51 29.73
CA SER A 416 14.47 -11.87 29.50
C SER A 416 13.28 -12.80 29.44
N HIS A 417 13.31 -13.73 28.49
CA HIS A 417 12.32 -14.78 28.35
C HIS A 417 13.02 -16.12 28.20
N SER A 418 12.33 -17.18 28.59
CA SER A 418 12.85 -18.55 28.50
C SER A 418 12.29 -19.21 27.24
N LEU A 419 13.17 -19.53 26.30
CA LEU A 419 12.84 -20.25 25.07
C LEU A 419 13.19 -21.74 25.24
N GLN A 420 12.40 -22.61 24.60
CA GLN A 420 12.68 -24.05 24.55
C GLN A 420 13.23 -24.39 23.18
N GLU A 421 14.56 -24.53 23.08
CA GLU A 421 15.19 -24.92 21.83
C GLU A 421 15.44 -26.42 21.76
N THR A 422 15.06 -27.03 20.64
CA THR A 422 15.38 -28.43 20.34
C THR A 422 16.80 -28.51 19.81
N LYS A 423 17.69 -29.18 20.55
CA LYS A 423 19.04 -29.50 20.08
C LYS A 423 18.99 -30.56 18.97
N LYS A 424 20.11 -30.72 18.26
CA LYS A 424 20.28 -31.76 17.22
C LYS A 424 20.06 -33.20 17.71
N ASP A 425 20.11 -33.42 19.03
CA ASP A 425 19.85 -34.70 19.69
C ASP A 425 18.36 -34.93 20.05
N GLY A 426 17.47 -34.00 19.68
CA GLY A 426 16.03 -34.09 19.91
C GLY A 426 15.59 -33.75 21.33
N ARG A 427 16.50 -33.34 22.22
CA ARG A 427 16.16 -32.90 23.58
C ARG A 427 15.89 -31.40 23.61
N PHE A 428 14.85 -31.02 24.34
CA PHE A 428 14.57 -29.61 24.65
C PHE A 428 15.58 -29.10 25.69
N HIS A 429 16.14 -27.91 25.44
CA HIS A 429 16.85 -27.13 26.45
C HIS A 429 16.14 -25.81 26.64
N VAL A 430 15.87 -25.48 27.90
CA VAL A 430 15.41 -24.14 28.26
C VAL A 430 16.63 -23.22 28.21
N HIS A 431 16.59 -22.23 27.34
CA HIS A 431 17.59 -21.18 27.23
C HIS A 431 16.94 -19.84 27.56
N THR A 432 17.52 -19.07 28.48
CA THR A 432 17.05 -17.71 28.75
C THR A 432 17.72 -16.77 27.76
N LYS A 433 16.94 -16.07 26.96
CA LYS A 433 17.40 -15.08 25.99
C LYS A 433 17.08 -13.69 26.52
N THR A 434 18.06 -12.81 26.57
CA THR A 434 17.83 -11.40 26.88
C THR A 434 17.41 -10.66 25.61
N TYR A 435 16.43 -9.76 25.72
CA TYR A 435 16.02 -8.89 24.64
C TYR A 435 15.78 -7.47 25.17
N LEU A 436 15.80 -6.50 24.26
CA LEU A 436 15.48 -5.11 24.52
C LEU A 436 14.02 -4.85 24.13
N ASP A 437 13.21 -4.47 25.11
CA ASP A 437 11.82 -4.07 24.88
C ASP A 437 11.76 -2.63 24.36
N GLY A 438 11.40 -2.45 23.10
CA GLY A 438 11.37 -1.15 22.45
C GLY A 438 10.26 -0.23 22.96
N ALA A 439 9.10 -0.79 23.32
CA ALA A 439 7.96 -0.02 23.83
C ALA A 439 8.28 0.55 25.22
N ILE A 440 8.82 -0.27 26.11
CA ILE A 440 9.26 0.17 27.43
C ILE A 440 10.42 1.16 27.31
N LEU A 441 11.35 0.95 26.37
CA LEU A 441 12.44 1.89 26.14
C LEU A 441 11.92 3.27 25.72
N LYS A 442 10.98 3.33 24.78
CA LYS A 442 10.33 4.59 24.37
C LYS A 442 9.69 5.29 25.58
N GLU A 443 8.86 4.57 26.33
CA GLU A 443 8.15 5.12 27.51
C GLU A 443 9.13 5.66 28.57
N GLU A 444 10.23 4.94 28.84
CA GLU A 444 11.25 5.38 29.80
C GLU A 444 12.08 6.55 29.27
N MET A 445 12.32 6.64 27.96
CA MET A 445 12.98 7.79 27.33
C MET A 445 12.10 9.05 27.37
N GLU A 446 10.80 8.92 27.12
CA GLU A 446 9.83 10.02 27.22
C GLU A 446 9.70 10.56 28.63
N ARG A 447 9.63 9.66 29.62
CA ARG A 447 9.56 10.03 31.04
C ARG A 447 10.88 10.50 31.62
N SER A 448 11.99 10.30 30.90
CA SER A 448 13.29 10.74 31.36
C SER A 448 13.34 12.28 31.37
N ALA A 449 13.96 12.87 32.39
CA ALA A 449 14.24 14.30 32.38
C ALA A 449 15.43 14.67 31.46
N ASP A 450 15.78 13.81 30.50
CA ASP A 450 16.88 14.03 29.56
C ASP A 450 16.38 14.87 28.38
N VAL A 451 16.96 16.06 28.23
CA VAL A 451 16.53 17.04 27.22
C VAL A 451 16.73 16.52 25.79
N LEU A 452 17.69 15.62 25.55
CA LEU A 452 17.96 15.10 24.21
C LEU A 452 16.85 14.16 23.77
N ALA A 453 16.52 13.14 24.58
CA ALA A 453 15.49 12.17 24.19
C ALA A 453 14.08 12.71 24.43
N ALA A 454 13.76 13.16 25.65
CA ALA A 454 12.41 13.59 25.98
C ALA A 454 12.00 14.83 25.18
N GLY A 455 12.93 15.78 24.95
CA GLY A 455 12.65 16.95 24.12
C GLY A 455 12.41 16.61 22.65
N LEU A 456 13.12 15.63 22.09
CA LEU A 456 12.89 15.20 20.70
C LEU A 456 11.63 14.37 20.56
N LEU A 457 11.30 13.51 21.53
CA LEU A 457 10.08 12.71 21.55
C LEU A 457 8.85 13.60 21.77
N GLU A 458 8.92 14.61 22.63
CA GLU A 458 7.85 15.59 22.82
C GLU A 458 7.54 16.36 21.52
N VAL A 459 8.56 16.74 20.75
CA VAL A 459 8.37 17.43 19.46
C VAL A 459 7.92 16.46 18.35
N ALA A 460 8.26 15.17 18.47
CA ALA A 460 7.85 14.14 17.52
C ALA A 460 6.38 13.74 17.66
N ASP A 461 5.77 13.94 18.85
CA ASP A 461 4.37 13.63 19.11
C ASP A 461 3.43 14.35 18.10
N PRO A 462 2.71 13.59 17.25
CA PRO A 462 1.78 14.15 16.26
C PRO A 462 0.68 15.02 16.89
N SER A 463 0.24 14.69 18.11
CA SER A 463 -0.84 15.39 18.81
C SER A 463 -0.42 16.78 19.29
N LEU A 464 0.85 16.97 19.66
CA LEU A 464 1.42 18.24 20.10
C LEU A 464 1.83 19.11 18.91
N SER A 465 2.40 18.51 17.86
CA SER A 465 2.67 19.16 16.57
C SER A 465 1.44 19.93 16.08
N SER A 466 0.27 19.29 16.06
CA SER A 466 -0.98 19.94 15.65
C SER A 466 -1.31 21.19 16.49
N LYS A 467 -1.12 21.13 17.82
CA LYS A 467 -1.35 22.26 18.73
C LYS A 467 -0.33 23.38 18.54
N PHE A 468 0.95 23.08 18.38
CA PHE A 468 1.99 24.10 18.18
C PHE A 468 1.82 24.85 16.86
N PHE A 469 1.47 24.14 15.78
CA PHE A 469 1.28 24.74 14.45
C PHE A 469 -0.09 25.42 14.27
N LEU A 470 -1.15 24.94 14.95
CA LEU A 470 -2.45 25.65 14.99
C LEU A 470 -2.40 26.91 15.88
N ARG A 471 -1.65 26.89 16.99
CA ARG A 471 -1.64 27.99 17.98
C ARG A 471 -0.95 29.27 17.48
N GLN A 472 -0.06 29.18 16.49
CA GLN A 472 0.61 30.34 15.90
C GLN A 472 -0.33 31.35 15.21
N HIS A 473 -1.62 31.04 15.02
CA HIS A 473 -2.53 31.93 14.29
C HIS A 473 -3.81 32.35 15.04
N TRP A 474 -3.99 31.98 16.32
CA TRP A 474 -5.30 32.10 16.98
C TRP A 474 -5.32 32.78 18.36
N MET A 475 -4.18 32.95 19.04
CA MET A 475 -4.15 33.41 20.45
C MET A 475 -3.17 34.57 20.73
N ASP A 476 -3.09 35.55 19.82
CA ASP A 476 -2.46 36.85 20.14
C ASP A 476 -3.54 37.89 20.47
N GLU A 477 -4.22 37.69 21.60
CA GLU A 477 -4.77 38.82 22.36
C GLU A 477 -3.74 39.26 23.39
N SER A 478 -2.87 40.19 23.01
CA SER A 478 -2.24 41.07 23.98
C SER A 478 -2.04 42.47 23.42
N ASN A 479 -2.71 43.42 24.06
CA ASN A 479 -2.49 44.84 23.93
C ASN A 479 -1.01 45.20 24.15
N GLY A 480 -0.43 45.98 23.23
CA GLY A 480 0.70 46.84 23.54
C GLY A 480 2.08 46.40 23.03
N SER A 481 2.58 47.19 22.09
CA SER A 481 3.98 47.35 21.64
C SER A 481 4.58 46.29 20.70
N SER A 482 4.94 46.82 19.51
CA SER A 482 5.91 46.39 18.52
C SER A 482 6.67 45.08 18.75
N ASP A 483 6.35 44.06 17.94
CA ASP A 483 7.35 43.41 17.11
C ASP A 483 6.72 42.87 15.82
N SER A 484 7.42 43.06 14.70
CA SER A 484 6.95 42.79 13.35
C SER A 484 7.27 41.36 12.93
N ILE A 485 6.40 40.41 13.28
CA ILE A 485 6.33 39.09 12.66
C ILE A 485 4.87 38.81 12.29
N LEU A 486 4.63 38.81 10.97
CA LEU A 486 3.50 38.27 10.21
C LEU A 486 2.18 38.05 10.98
N LYS A 487 1.37 39.10 11.10
CA LYS A 487 -0.03 39.01 11.52
C LYS A 487 -0.94 38.90 10.29
N HIS A 488 -1.59 37.75 10.10
CA HIS A 488 -2.74 37.63 9.21
C HIS A 488 -4.02 37.37 9.99
N ARG A 489 -5.14 37.94 9.53
CA ARG A 489 -6.49 37.68 10.06
C ARG A 489 -7.06 36.42 9.39
N PRO A 490 -7.79 35.57 10.11
CA PRO A 490 -8.50 34.45 9.51
C PRO A 490 -9.66 34.92 8.62
N LEU A 491 -9.93 34.17 7.54
CA LEU A 491 -10.91 34.49 6.48
C LEU A 491 -12.33 34.80 6.99
N TRP A 492 -12.74 34.29 8.15
CA TRP A 492 -14.06 34.60 8.73
C TRP A 492 -14.20 36.07 9.16
N ALA A 493 -13.10 36.75 9.50
CA ALA A 493 -13.10 38.15 9.92
C ALA A 493 -13.35 39.14 8.76
N THR A 494 -13.19 38.71 7.51
CA THR A 494 -13.43 39.53 6.31
C THR A 494 -14.89 39.54 5.84
N TYR A 495 -15.72 38.61 6.30
CA TYR A 495 -17.12 38.49 5.85
C TYR A 495 -18.14 39.09 6.82
N GLY A 496 -17.75 39.40 8.05
CA GLY A 496 -18.62 40.01 9.06
C GLY A 496 -18.93 41.51 8.87
N SER A 497 -18.44 42.17 7.82
CA SER A 497 -18.73 43.61 7.61
C SER A 497 -19.12 43.96 6.18
N LYS A 498 -20.41 43.85 5.82
CA LYS A 498 -20.98 44.65 4.71
C LYS A 498 -22.42 45.09 4.97
N HIS A 499 -22.54 46.17 5.74
CA HIS A 499 -23.46 47.25 5.39
C HIS A 499 -22.65 48.39 4.77
N GLY A 500 -22.71 48.51 3.44
CA GLY A 500 -22.04 49.57 2.70
C GLY A 500 -21.98 49.27 1.20
N LYS A 501 -22.86 49.90 0.43
CA LYS A 501 -22.90 49.84 -1.04
C LYS A 501 -21.64 50.49 -1.62
N GLU A 502 -20.84 49.76 -2.39
CA GLU A 502 -19.95 50.39 -3.38
C GLU A 502 -19.64 49.51 -4.60
N LYS A 503 -19.36 50.19 -5.71
CA LYS A 503 -19.50 49.78 -7.12
C LYS A 503 -18.49 48.72 -7.58
N LYS A 504 -18.97 47.84 -8.48
CA LYS A 504 -18.21 46.85 -9.25
C LYS A 504 -17.06 47.49 -10.06
N ARG A 505 -15.82 47.06 -9.79
CA ARG A 505 -14.72 47.04 -10.76
C ARG A 505 -14.34 45.58 -11.05
N ARG A 506 -14.11 45.29 -12.33
CA ARG A 506 -13.58 44.00 -12.83
C ARG A 506 -12.24 43.72 -12.15
N ALA A 507 -12.14 42.59 -11.44
CA ALA A 507 -10.89 42.07 -10.92
C ALA A 507 -10.41 40.95 -11.85
N GLU A 508 -9.23 41.16 -12.45
CA GLU A 508 -8.42 40.09 -13.01
C GLU A 508 -8.04 39.13 -11.88
N LYS A 509 -8.19 37.83 -12.13
CA LYS A 509 -7.75 36.79 -11.19
C LYS A 509 -6.23 36.86 -11.07
N LYS A 510 -5.73 37.39 -9.96
CA LYS A 510 -4.36 37.14 -9.50
C LYS A 510 -4.33 35.84 -8.71
N GLN A 511 -3.30 35.05 -9.02
CA GLN A 511 -2.91 33.81 -8.38
C GLN A 511 -2.25 34.11 -7.02
N GLY A 512 -2.62 33.37 -5.95
CA GLY A 512 -2.12 33.48 -4.56
C GLY A 512 -3.22 33.89 -3.55
N ASP A 513 -3.35 33.35 -2.33
CA ASP A 513 -2.50 32.47 -1.52
C ASP A 513 -3.38 31.75 -0.48
N LEU A 514 -3.39 30.40 -0.50
CA LEU A 514 -3.63 29.60 0.71
C LEU A 514 -2.25 29.45 1.37
N TYR A 515 -2.01 30.16 2.47
CA TYR A 515 -0.71 30.10 3.16
C TYR A 515 -0.53 28.73 3.82
N ARG A 516 0.45 27.98 3.31
CA ARG A 516 0.96 26.71 3.85
C ARG A 516 1.45 26.97 5.28
N THR A 517 0.86 26.33 6.28
CA THR A 517 1.43 26.30 7.63
C THR A 517 2.79 25.61 7.54
N TYR A 518 3.88 26.32 7.83
CA TYR A 518 5.25 25.80 7.80
C TYR A 518 5.48 24.86 9.00
N GLY A 519 4.85 23.70 8.97
CA GLY A 519 5.04 22.64 9.96
C GLY A 519 6.34 21.89 9.69
N THR A 520 7.09 21.58 10.76
CA THR A 520 8.20 20.62 10.71
C THR A 520 7.80 19.37 11.50
N ARG A 521 7.77 18.20 10.85
CA ARG A 521 7.65 16.91 11.54
C ARG A 521 9.02 16.44 11.96
N VAL A 522 9.16 15.98 13.20
CA VAL A 522 10.41 15.43 13.72
C VAL A 522 10.24 13.93 13.91
N ILE A 523 11.17 13.12 13.40
CA ILE A 523 11.17 11.66 13.59
C ILE A 523 12.56 11.24 14.05
N PRO A 524 12.81 11.14 15.37
CA PRO A 524 14.09 10.70 15.89
C PRO A 524 14.37 9.23 15.57
N VAL A 525 15.63 8.97 15.20
CA VAL A 525 16.18 7.62 15.03
C VAL A 525 17.26 7.43 16.09
N PHE A 526 17.00 6.56 17.07
CA PHE A 526 17.98 6.21 18.10
C PHE A 526 18.71 4.93 17.71
N VAL A 527 20.02 5.03 17.51
CA VAL A 527 20.88 3.87 17.24
C VAL A 527 21.65 3.52 18.51
N LEU A 528 21.29 2.40 19.14
CA LEU A 528 21.95 1.91 20.33
C LEU A 528 23.18 1.08 19.94
N SER A 529 24.36 1.69 20.04
CA SER A 529 25.64 1.02 19.79
C SER A 529 26.20 0.46 21.08
N LEU A 530 25.89 -0.81 21.34
CA LEU A 530 26.22 -1.46 22.59
C LEU A 530 27.38 -2.44 22.39
N ALA A 531 28.36 -2.40 23.28
CA ALA A 531 29.40 -3.40 23.46
C ALA A 531 29.23 -4.10 24.80
N ASP A 532 29.81 -5.29 24.90
CA ASP A 532 29.82 -6.13 26.12
C ASP A 532 28.40 -6.48 26.63
N VAL A 533 27.46 -6.59 25.70
CA VAL A 533 26.09 -7.11 25.92
C VAL A 533 26.01 -8.59 25.56
N ASP A 534 24.87 -9.24 25.85
CA ASP A 534 24.61 -10.61 25.38
C ASP A 534 24.84 -10.68 23.86
N PRO A 535 25.68 -11.63 23.38
CA PRO A 535 25.92 -11.80 21.95
C PRO A 535 24.66 -12.05 21.11
N HIS A 536 23.56 -12.52 21.71
CA HIS A 536 22.27 -12.77 21.08
C HIS A 536 21.22 -11.69 21.39
N LEU A 537 21.63 -10.56 21.96
CA LEU A 537 20.73 -9.45 22.27
C LEU A 537 20.04 -8.97 20.98
N MET A 538 18.72 -8.99 21.00
CA MET A 538 17.87 -8.44 19.94
C MET A 538 16.74 -7.63 20.57
N MET A 539 15.94 -6.97 19.76
CA MET A 539 14.67 -6.42 20.20
C MET A 539 13.61 -7.52 20.23
N GLU A 540 12.39 -7.16 20.63
CA GLU A 540 11.23 -8.06 20.57
C GLU A 540 11.06 -8.65 19.15
N ASP A 541 10.50 -9.87 19.07
CA ASP A 541 10.28 -10.63 17.83
C ASP A 541 11.53 -10.92 16.98
N GLU A 542 12.70 -11.04 17.62
CA GLU A 542 13.98 -11.31 16.94
C GLU A 542 14.36 -10.25 15.87
N SER A 543 13.88 -9.02 16.06
CA SER A 543 14.20 -7.87 15.24
C SER A 543 15.40 -7.09 15.80
N LEU A 544 16.08 -6.34 14.95
CA LEU A 544 17.10 -5.34 15.36
C LEU A 544 16.57 -3.90 15.25
N VAL A 545 15.29 -3.75 14.90
CA VAL A 545 14.58 -2.47 14.83
C VAL A 545 13.25 -2.59 15.54
N TRP A 546 12.92 -1.55 16.31
CA TRP A 546 11.60 -1.29 16.83
C TRP A 546 11.15 0.08 16.35
N LYS A 547 9.85 0.22 16.08
CA LYS A 547 9.28 1.40 15.43
C LYS A 547 7.92 1.72 16.04
N SER A 548 7.62 3.00 16.11
CA SER A 548 6.31 3.57 16.45
C SER A 548 6.00 4.69 15.44
N ASN A 549 4.81 5.29 15.48
CA ASN A 549 4.40 6.34 14.54
C ASN A 549 5.27 7.63 14.56
N ASP A 550 6.09 7.79 15.60
CA ASP A 550 6.90 8.96 15.90
C ASP A 550 8.40 8.68 16.11
N VAL A 551 8.84 7.43 16.32
CA VAL A 551 10.24 7.09 16.63
C VAL A 551 10.70 5.77 16.00
N VAL A 552 11.99 5.70 15.67
CA VAL A 552 12.68 4.47 15.27
C VAL A 552 13.83 4.20 16.23
N ILE A 553 13.92 2.97 16.75
CA ILE A 553 15.01 2.52 17.62
C ILE A 553 15.70 1.34 16.94
N VAL A 554 17.02 1.41 16.77
CA VAL A 554 17.83 0.38 16.12
C VAL A 554 18.91 -0.09 17.07
N LEU A 555 19.06 -1.41 17.18
CA LEU A 555 20.09 -2.05 17.99
C LEU A 555 21.29 -2.44 17.12
N GLN A 556 22.48 -2.04 17.56
CA GLN A 556 23.75 -2.38 16.94
C GLN A 556 24.74 -2.87 17.99
N HIS A 557 25.41 -4.00 17.73
CA HIS A 557 26.49 -4.50 18.59
C HIS A 557 27.50 -5.33 17.78
N GLN A 558 28.57 -5.77 18.45
CA GLN A 558 29.75 -6.38 17.81
C GLN A 558 29.62 -7.84 17.40
N SER A 559 28.49 -8.49 17.70
CA SER A 559 28.30 -9.88 17.33
C SER A 559 28.26 -10.02 15.80
N GLU A 560 28.95 -11.02 15.27
CA GLU A 560 29.05 -11.21 13.83
C GLU A 560 27.72 -11.65 13.21
N LYS A 561 27.09 -12.69 13.77
CA LYS A 561 25.82 -13.25 13.30
C LYS A 561 25.02 -13.78 14.48
N ILE A 562 23.73 -13.48 14.52
CA ILE A 562 22.79 -14.06 15.50
C ILE A 562 21.89 -15.05 14.76
N PRO A 563 21.84 -16.34 15.17
CA PRO A 563 20.90 -17.29 14.59
C PRO A 563 19.47 -16.88 14.92
N LEU A 564 18.62 -16.82 13.91
CA LEU A 564 17.20 -16.54 14.07
C LEU A 564 16.38 -17.83 14.04
N SER A 565 15.14 -17.73 14.50
CA SER A 565 14.12 -18.78 14.46
C SER A 565 13.48 -18.93 13.07
N TYR A 566 14.08 -18.36 12.03
CA TYR A 566 13.65 -18.46 10.64
C TYR A 566 14.56 -19.38 9.84
N VAL A 567 13.97 -20.15 8.93
CA VAL A 567 14.70 -21.08 8.05
C VAL A 567 14.37 -20.76 6.61
N SER A 568 15.39 -20.87 5.75
CA SER A 568 15.22 -20.95 4.32
C SER A 568 15.91 -22.22 3.85
N GLU A 569 15.14 -23.13 3.28
CA GLU A 569 15.55 -24.49 2.95
C GLU A 569 16.03 -25.28 4.17
N THR A 570 17.31 -25.66 4.19
CA THR A 570 17.94 -26.39 5.29
C THR A 570 18.66 -25.45 6.27
N ASP A 571 18.73 -24.16 5.96
CA ASP A 571 19.65 -23.23 6.59
C ASP A 571 18.91 -22.15 7.39
N ARG A 572 19.21 -22.09 8.70
CA ARG A 572 18.74 -21.00 9.56
C ARG A 572 19.22 -19.65 9.03
N ARG A 573 18.31 -18.67 9.08
CA ARG A 573 18.64 -17.27 8.78
C ARG A 573 19.37 -16.66 9.96
N HIS A 574 20.16 -15.64 9.67
CA HIS A 574 20.95 -14.94 10.65
C HIS A 574 20.69 -13.44 10.56
N ALA A 575 20.56 -12.78 11.69
CA ALA A 575 20.63 -11.33 11.77
C ALA A 575 22.08 -10.87 11.82
N LEU A 576 22.34 -9.68 11.25
CA LEU A 576 23.65 -9.04 11.21
C LEU A 576 23.57 -7.72 11.99
N PRO A 577 23.88 -7.73 13.30
CA PRO A 577 23.81 -6.53 14.15
C PRO A 577 24.67 -5.37 13.66
N SER A 578 25.72 -5.63 12.88
CA SER A 578 26.54 -4.59 12.28
C SER A 578 25.82 -3.78 11.19
N GLN A 579 24.77 -4.31 10.55
CA GLN A 579 24.10 -3.69 9.41
C GLN A 579 22.97 -2.74 9.83
N ALA A 580 23.26 -1.77 10.72
CA ALA A 580 22.28 -0.83 11.25
C ALA A 580 21.56 0.00 10.16
N GLN A 581 22.25 0.36 9.07
CA GLN A 581 21.68 1.16 7.98
C GLN A 581 20.40 0.55 7.38
N ARG A 582 20.38 -0.77 7.16
CA ARG A 582 19.20 -1.47 6.64
C ARG A 582 18.03 -1.36 7.62
N HIS A 583 18.29 -1.55 8.91
CA HIS A 583 17.29 -1.49 9.97
C HIS A 583 16.73 -0.08 10.15
N ILE A 584 17.57 0.95 10.04
CA ILE A 584 17.15 2.36 9.99
C ILE A 584 16.21 2.58 8.81
N LEU A 585 16.58 2.11 7.61
CA LEU A 585 15.74 2.24 6.42
C LEU A 585 14.41 1.48 6.56
N ALA A 586 14.39 0.28 7.15
CA ALA A 586 13.16 -0.45 7.40
C ALA A 586 12.24 0.30 8.38
N GLY A 587 12.79 0.86 9.46
CA GLY A 587 12.03 1.69 10.40
C GLY A 587 11.48 2.94 9.72
N LEU A 588 12.33 3.72 9.05
CA LEU A 588 11.92 4.94 8.36
C LEU A 588 10.93 4.68 7.22
N ALA A 589 11.05 3.56 6.50
CA ALA A 589 10.09 3.16 5.48
C ALA A 589 8.67 3.02 6.04
N SER A 590 8.53 2.44 7.22
CA SER A 590 7.24 2.34 7.89
C SER A 590 6.78 3.67 8.49
N VAL A 591 7.63 4.42 9.17
CA VAL A 591 7.22 5.63 9.91
C VAL A 591 7.00 6.84 8.99
N VAL A 592 7.84 7.00 7.96
CA VAL A 592 7.75 8.10 6.98
C VAL A 592 6.80 7.72 5.85
N GLY A 593 6.99 6.55 5.25
CA GLY A 593 6.22 6.11 4.08
C GLY A 593 4.93 5.37 4.41
N GLY A 594 4.64 5.11 5.69
CA GLY A 594 3.50 4.26 6.07
C GLY A 594 3.61 2.83 5.52
N LEU A 595 4.80 2.36 5.13
CA LEU A 595 4.97 1.06 4.49
C LEU A 595 4.86 -0.09 5.50
N SER A 596 3.91 -0.98 5.29
CA SER A 596 3.90 -2.31 5.89
C SER A 596 5.02 -3.16 5.30
N ALA A 597 5.54 -4.11 6.08
CA ALA A 597 6.45 -5.08 5.50
C ALA A 597 5.68 -5.94 4.47
N PRO A 598 6.25 -6.28 3.30
CA PRO A 598 5.53 -7.05 2.27
C PRO A 598 5.05 -8.46 2.68
N TYR A 599 5.27 -8.87 3.91
CA TYR A 599 4.78 -10.13 4.48
C TYR A 599 3.80 -9.90 5.64
N GLU A 600 3.45 -8.67 5.99
CA GLU A 600 2.50 -8.32 7.05
C GLU A 600 1.15 -7.95 6.45
N LYS A 601 0.08 -8.28 7.16
CA LYS A 601 -1.30 -7.88 6.85
C LYS A 601 -2.08 -7.67 8.13
N ALA A 602 -2.94 -6.67 8.20
CA ALA A 602 -3.84 -6.44 9.31
C ALA A 602 -4.82 -7.61 9.44
N SER A 603 -5.14 -7.99 10.68
CA SER A 603 -6.20 -8.94 10.92
C SER A 603 -6.99 -8.56 12.16
N HIS A 604 -8.17 -7.98 11.94
CA HIS A 604 -9.13 -7.70 13.00
C HIS A 604 -9.51 -8.99 13.76
N VAL A 605 -9.56 -10.15 13.09
CA VAL A 605 -9.92 -11.43 13.75
C VAL A 605 -8.85 -11.90 14.74
N HIS A 606 -7.57 -11.63 14.45
CA HIS A 606 -6.47 -12.05 15.31
C HIS A 606 -6.05 -10.95 16.31
N GLU A 607 -6.62 -9.74 16.20
CA GLU A 607 -6.23 -8.55 16.98
C GLU A 607 -4.72 -8.25 16.90
N ARG A 608 -4.08 -8.69 15.82
CA ARG A 608 -2.67 -8.45 15.51
C ARG A 608 -2.42 -8.59 14.01
N PRO A 609 -1.30 -8.06 13.50
CA PRO A 609 -0.84 -8.39 12.16
C PRO A 609 -0.61 -9.89 12.00
N VAL A 610 -1.08 -10.44 10.88
CA VAL A 610 -0.78 -11.80 10.43
C VAL A 610 0.35 -11.77 9.42
N VAL A 611 1.11 -12.87 9.36
CA VAL A 611 2.26 -12.97 8.46
C VAL A 611 2.00 -13.90 7.28
N ASN A 612 2.53 -13.51 6.12
CA ASN A 612 2.60 -14.30 4.89
C ASN A 612 3.97 -14.09 4.24
N TRP A 613 4.86 -15.06 4.37
CA TRP A 613 6.26 -14.90 3.96
C TRP A 613 6.46 -14.89 2.44
N LEU A 614 5.42 -15.13 1.63
CA LEU A 614 5.51 -15.21 0.17
C LEU A 614 6.31 -14.06 -0.45
N TRP A 615 6.05 -12.82 -0.03
CA TRP A 615 6.70 -11.61 -0.57
C TRP A 615 7.85 -11.08 0.30
N ALA A 616 8.43 -11.92 1.16
CA ALA A 616 9.49 -11.50 2.08
C ALA A 616 10.89 -11.35 1.42
N THR A 617 11.02 -11.68 0.13
CA THR A 617 12.26 -11.58 -0.64
C THR A 617 12.14 -10.56 -1.78
N GLY A 618 13.13 -9.68 -1.92
CA GLY A 618 13.21 -8.74 -3.04
C GLY A 618 13.87 -7.42 -2.66
N CYS A 619 13.60 -6.36 -3.44
CA CYS A 619 14.12 -5.03 -3.22
C CYS A 619 13.32 -4.25 -2.16
N HIS A 620 13.47 -4.66 -0.89
CA HIS A 620 12.92 -3.95 0.27
C HIS A 620 13.78 -4.20 1.53
N PRO A 621 13.82 -3.29 2.52
CA PRO A 621 14.70 -3.43 3.68
C PRO A 621 14.18 -4.35 4.79
N PHE A 622 12.90 -4.73 4.75
CA PHE A 622 12.27 -5.57 5.79
C PHE A 622 12.87 -6.98 5.89
N GLY A 623 13.07 -7.47 7.11
CA GLY A 623 13.68 -8.77 7.40
C GLY A 623 12.66 -9.89 7.55
N PRO A 624 13.08 -11.16 7.72
CA PRO A 624 14.46 -11.63 7.77
C PRO A 624 14.97 -12.19 6.43
N PHE A 625 14.13 -12.27 5.40
CA PHE A 625 14.45 -12.96 4.14
C PHE A 625 15.00 -12.05 3.04
N SER A 626 14.72 -10.74 3.06
CA SER A 626 15.42 -9.79 2.20
C SER A 626 16.79 -9.41 2.79
N ASN A 627 17.68 -8.86 1.97
CA ASN A 627 18.95 -8.23 2.36
C ASN A 627 19.17 -6.89 1.64
N ALA A 628 18.15 -6.30 1.02
CA ALA A 628 18.28 -5.02 0.33
C ALA A 628 18.36 -3.85 1.32
N SER A 629 19.10 -2.81 0.96
CA SER A 629 19.12 -1.50 1.66
C SER A 629 18.57 -0.41 0.74
N GLN A 630 17.58 -0.78 -0.08
CA GLN A 630 16.94 0.05 -1.09
C GLN A 630 15.45 -0.24 -1.07
N ILE A 631 14.67 0.73 -1.55
CA ILE A 631 13.23 0.62 -1.69
C ILE A 631 12.90 0.53 -3.18
N SER A 632 12.09 -0.44 -3.58
CA SER A 632 11.63 -0.57 -4.96
C SER A 632 10.77 0.62 -5.38
N LEU A 633 10.72 0.88 -6.69
CA LEU A 633 9.84 1.91 -7.25
C LEU A 633 8.37 1.60 -6.95
N MET A 634 7.98 0.31 -6.88
CA MET A 634 6.63 -0.06 -6.48
C MET A 634 6.31 0.34 -5.04
N LEU A 635 7.19 0.05 -4.09
CA LEU A 635 6.99 0.47 -2.69
C LEU A 635 7.14 1.98 -2.50
N GLN A 636 7.92 2.65 -3.34
CA GLN A 636 7.97 4.10 -3.39
C GLN A 636 6.58 4.68 -3.72
N ASP A 637 5.94 4.16 -4.76
CA ASP A 637 4.61 4.61 -5.16
C ASP A 637 3.58 4.33 -4.04
N VAL A 638 3.65 3.16 -3.41
CA VAL A 638 2.82 2.82 -2.23
C VAL A 638 3.03 3.84 -1.12
N ALA A 639 4.28 4.22 -0.81
CA ALA A 639 4.57 5.16 0.28
C ALA A 639 3.92 6.55 0.04
N LEU A 640 4.05 7.07 -1.18
CA LEU A 640 3.42 8.32 -1.58
C LEU A 640 1.88 8.22 -1.51
N ARG A 641 1.33 7.08 -1.92
CA ARG A 641 -0.11 6.83 -1.91
C ARG A 641 -0.68 6.67 -0.50
N ASN A 642 0.06 6.07 0.43
CA ASN A 642 -0.35 5.89 1.82
C ASN A 642 -0.59 7.24 2.52
N THR A 643 0.23 8.25 2.21
CA THR A 643 0.02 9.62 2.72
C THR A 643 -1.28 10.22 2.20
N ILE A 644 -1.63 9.98 0.94
CA ILE A 644 -2.90 10.41 0.33
C ILE A 644 -4.07 9.69 1.02
N TYR A 645 -3.93 8.38 1.24
CA TYR A 645 -4.96 7.55 1.87
C TYR A 645 -5.27 8.00 3.29
N ALA A 646 -4.25 8.18 4.13
CA ALA A 646 -4.43 8.65 5.50
C ALA A 646 -5.14 10.03 5.57
N ARG A 647 -4.88 10.92 4.61
CA ARG A 647 -5.53 12.24 4.57
C ARG A 647 -6.99 12.17 4.14
N VAL A 648 -7.30 11.36 3.15
CA VAL A 648 -8.66 11.16 2.67
C VAL A 648 -9.47 10.45 3.74
N ASP A 649 -8.93 9.38 4.32
CA ASP A 649 -9.53 8.65 5.44
C ASP A 649 -9.89 9.60 6.59
N SER A 650 -8.91 10.37 7.07
CA SER A 650 -9.14 11.35 8.14
C SER A 650 -10.18 12.42 7.75
N ALA A 651 -10.17 12.88 6.49
CA ALA A 651 -11.15 13.86 6.03
C ALA A 651 -12.57 13.28 5.99
N LEU A 652 -12.73 12.05 5.52
CA LEU A 652 -14.01 11.36 5.43
C LEU A 652 -14.59 11.07 6.82
N HIS A 653 -13.76 10.63 7.77
CA HIS A 653 -14.15 10.51 9.17
C HIS A 653 -14.65 11.85 9.74
N ARG A 654 -13.90 12.94 9.55
CA ARG A 654 -14.32 14.29 10.00
C ARG A 654 -15.65 14.74 9.40
N ILE A 655 -15.89 14.44 8.13
CA ILE A 655 -17.15 14.79 7.46
C ILE A 655 -18.32 14.02 8.07
N ARG A 656 -18.13 12.74 8.38
CA ARG A 656 -19.14 11.90 9.04
C ARG A 656 -19.43 12.41 10.45
N ASP A 657 -18.39 12.69 11.24
CA ASP A 657 -18.50 13.26 12.59
C ASP A 657 -19.25 14.59 12.55
N THR A 658 -18.91 15.47 11.59
CA THR A 658 -19.59 16.76 11.37
C THR A 658 -21.06 16.55 11.01
N SER A 659 -21.38 15.59 10.13
CA SER A 659 -22.76 15.26 9.75
C SER A 659 -23.55 14.72 10.94
N GLU A 660 -22.95 13.84 11.74
CA GLU A 660 -23.55 13.28 12.95
C GLU A 660 -23.81 14.36 14.00
N ALA A 661 -22.87 15.29 14.21
CA ALA A 661 -23.03 16.41 15.13
C ALA A 661 -24.21 17.32 14.75
N VAL A 662 -24.33 17.67 13.46
CA VAL A 662 -25.47 18.47 12.95
C VAL A 662 -26.79 17.73 13.13
N GLN A 663 -26.83 16.44 12.83
CA GLN A 663 -28.03 15.63 12.98
C GLN A 663 -28.43 15.42 14.44
N THR A 664 -27.47 15.23 15.33
CA THR A 664 -27.68 15.09 16.78
C THR A 664 -28.27 16.38 17.35
N PHE A 665 -27.70 17.53 16.99
CA PHE A 665 -28.26 18.83 17.34
C PHE A 665 -29.70 18.98 16.82
N ALA A 666 -29.94 18.63 15.56
CA ALA A 666 -31.27 18.69 14.98
C ALA A 666 -32.28 17.82 15.73
N GLY A 667 -31.88 16.59 16.10
CA GLY A 667 -32.70 15.67 16.88
C GLY A 667 -33.04 16.20 18.28
N GLU A 668 -32.08 16.83 18.96
CA GLU A 668 -32.24 17.37 20.31
C GLU A 668 -33.15 18.61 20.35
N TYR A 669 -32.96 19.56 19.43
CA TYR A 669 -33.60 20.88 19.51
C TYR A 669 -34.80 21.09 18.58
N LEU A 670 -34.97 20.31 17.50
CA LEU A 670 -35.91 20.67 16.42
C LEU A 670 -37.16 19.79 16.32
N LYS A 671 -37.25 18.70 17.08
CA LYS A 671 -38.44 17.82 17.29
C LYS A 671 -39.45 17.75 16.14
N THR A 672 -38.99 17.54 14.89
CA THR A 672 -39.85 17.03 13.81
C THR A 672 -39.33 15.65 13.42
N PRO A 673 -40.21 14.64 13.22
CA PRO A 673 -39.77 13.45 12.53
C PRO A 673 -39.38 13.91 11.12
N LEU A 674 -38.08 13.90 10.86
CA LEU A 674 -37.48 14.13 9.55
C LEU A 674 -38.32 13.42 8.49
N GLY A 675 -39.06 14.16 7.64
CA GLY A 675 -39.77 13.56 6.50
C GLY A 675 -41.24 13.90 6.23
N GLU A 676 -41.83 15.00 6.71
CA GLU A 676 -43.15 15.40 6.18
C GLU A 676 -43.03 16.11 4.81
N PRO A 677 -43.63 15.58 3.74
CA PRO A 677 -43.58 16.22 2.42
C PRO A 677 -44.33 17.56 2.41
N VAL A 678 -43.75 18.54 1.71
CA VAL A 678 -44.38 19.84 1.43
C VAL A 678 -45.56 19.62 0.48
N LYS A 679 -46.78 20.05 0.86
CA LYS A 679 -47.92 20.10 -0.05
C LYS A 679 -47.57 20.97 -1.26
N GLY A 680 -47.47 20.38 -2.45
CA GLY A 680 -47.48 21.13 -3.72
C GLY A 680 -46.22 21.11 -4.60
N LYS A 681 -45.16 20.34 -4.30
CA LYS A 681 -44.06 20.12 -5.26
C LYS A 681 -43.98 18.66 -5.71
N LYS A 682 -43.95 18.45 -7.03
CA LYS A 682 -43.78 17.13 -7.66
C LYS A 682 -42.44 16.52 -7.28
N ASN A 683 -42.44 15.20 -7.09
CA ASN A 683 -41.30 14.34 -6.83
C ASN A 683 -40.12 14.70 -7.74
N LYS A 684 -39.05 15.28 -7.18
CA LYS A 684 -37.72 15.15 -7.78
C LYS A 684 -37.20 13.76 -7.43
N SER A 685 -36.62 13.10 -8.42
CA SER A 685 -36.26 11.68 -8.40
C SER A 685 -35.02 11.35 -7.57
N SER A 686 -35.12 10.19 -6.91
CA SER A 686 -34.10 9.18 -6.58
C SER A 686 -33.25 9.26 -5.31
N THR A 687 -32.98 10.40 -4.68
CA THR A 687 -32.24 10.40 -3.40
C THR A 687 -32.57 11.66 -2.61
N GLU A 688 -33.39 11.54 -1.55
CA GLU A 688 -33.59 12.67 -0.62
C GLU A 688 -32.30 12.87 0.18
N LEU A 689 -31.50 13.87 -0.19
CA LEU A 689 -30.29 14.26 0.54
C LEU A 689 -30.66 14.65 1.97
N TRP A 690 -29.84 14.30 2.97
CA TRP A 690 -30.14 14.65 4.36
C TRP A 690 -30.20 16.17 4.59
N LEU A 691 -29.44 16.96 3.80
CA LEU A 691 -29.48 18.42 3.78
C LEU A 691 -30.79 18.99 3.23
N GLU A 692 -31.38 18.37 2.21
CA GLU A 692 -32.67 18.79 1.64
C GLU A 692 -33.81 18.70 2.66
N LYS A 693 -33.63 17.93 3.74
CA LYS A 693 -34.58 17.84 4.85
C LYS A 693 -34.63 19.14 5.68
N PHE A 694 -33.57 19.96 5.69
CA PHE A 694 -33.55 21.24 6.41
C PHE A 694 -34.32 22.36 5.68
N TYR A 695 -34.46 22.27 4.36
CA TYR A 695 -35.19 23.27 3.57
C TYR A 695 -36.71 23.00 3.46
N LYS A 696 -37.19 21.82 3.91
CA LYS A 696 -38.59 21.37 3.72
C LYS A 696 -39.50 21.69 4.92
N LYS A 697 -39.81 22.98 5.18
CA LYS A 697 -41.15 23.58 5.48
C LYS A 697 -41.05 24.92 6.23
N THR A 698 -41.97 25.82 5.90
CA THR A 698 -42.39 26.95 6.71
C THR A 698 -43.06 26.46 8.00
N THR A 699 -42.41 26.66 9.14
CA THR A 699 -43.00 26.50 10.47
C THR A 699 -43.06 27.87 11.15
N ASN A 700 -43.90 28.00 12.19
CA ASN A 700 -43.92 29.21 13.04
C ASN A 700 -42.82 29.20 14.11
N LEU A 701 -41.93 28.20 14.10
CA LEU A 701 -40.78 28.11 14.98
C LEU A 701 -39.62 28.89 14.34
N PRO A 702 -38.70 29.46 15.15
CA PRO A 702 -37.48 30.05 14.62
C PRO A 702 -36.72 29.02 13.78
N GLU A 703 -36.10 29.51 12.70
CA GLU A 703 -35.36 28.64 11.79
C GLU A 703 -34.30 27.84 12.55
N PRO A 704 -34.25 26.52 12.34
CA PRO A 704 -33.42 25.61 13.13
C PRO A 704 -31.92 25.87 13.00
N PHE A 705 -31.52 26.31 11.81
CA PHE A 705 -30.17 26.65 11.43
C PHE A 705 -30.24 27.93 10.59
N PRO A 706 -29.20 28.78 10.61
CA PRO A 706 -29.07 29.83 9.62
C PRO A 706 -29.12 29.22 8.21
N HIS A 707 -29.99 29.72 7.33
CA HIS A 707 -30.06 29.27 5.92
C HIS A 707 -28.69 29.32 5.24
N GLU A 708 -27.88 30.33 5.60
CA GLU A 708 -26.51 30.48 5.13
C GLU A 708 -25.61 29.30 5.50
N LEU A 709 -25.81 28.67 6.67
CA LEU A 709 -25.04 27.49 7.08
C LEU A 709 -25.39 26.27 6.23
N VAL A 710 -26.69 26.06 5.98
CA VAL A 710 -27.15 24.91 5.18
C VAL A 710 -26.70 25.07 3.72
N GLU A 711 -26.83 26.27 3.16
CA GLU A 711 -26.37 26.58 1.78
C GLU A 711 -24.85 26.42 1.66
N ARG A 712 -24.10 26.83 2.68
CA ARG A 712 -22.65 26.67 2.71
C ARG A 712 -22.22 25.21 2.81
N LEU A 713 -22.92 24.41 3.63
CA LEU A 713 -22.63 22.99 3.80
C LEU A 713 -22.97 22.19 2.54
N GLU A 714 -24.09 22.50 1.89
CA GLU A 714 -24.47 21.94 0.59
C GLU A 714 -23.41 22.24 -0.48
N LYS A 715 -23.01 23.51 -0.61
CA LYS A 715 -21.95 23.90 -1.54
C LYS A 715 -20.60 23.24 -1.23
N TYR A 716 -20.30 23.03 0.06
CA TYR A 716 -19.10 22.31 0.47
C TYR A 716 -19.14 20.85 0.01
N LEU A 717 -20.24 20.14 0.27
CA LEU A 717 -20.40 18.74 -0.16
C LEU A 717 -20.39 18.60 -1.69
N ASP A 718 -21.03 19.51 -2.42
CA ASP A 718 -20.98 19.53 -3.89
C ASP A 718 -19.54 19.72 -4.42
N SER A 719 -18.78 20.63 -3.80
CA SER A 719 -17.37 20.86 -4.15
C SER A 719 -16.50 19.64 -3.82
N LEU A 720 -16.78 18.99 -2.69
CA LEU A 720 -16.07 17.81 -2.23
C LEU A 720 -16.34 16.60 -3.14
N GLU A 721 -17.59 16.43 -3.62
CA GLU A 721 -17.95 15.38 -4.57
C GLU A 721 -17.05 15.45 -5.81
N GLU A 722 -16.93 16.63 -6.43
CA GLU A 722 -16.05 16.79 -7.60
C GLU A 722 -14.56 16.62 -7.25
N GLN A 723 -14.10 17.11 -6.09
CA GLN A 723 -12.72 16.91 -5.64
C GLN A 723 -12.36 15.43 -5.46
N LEU A 724 -13.27 14.62 -4.90
CA LEU A 724 -13.09 13.19 -4.70
C LEU A 724 -13.14 12.42 -6.03
N VAL A 725 -14.02 12.79 -6.96
CA VAL A 725 -14.04 12.20 -8.30
C VAL A 725 -12.73 12.51 -9.04
N ASP A 726 -12.25 13.75 -8.97
CA ASP A 726 -10.96 14.15 -9.55
C ASP A 726 -9.80 13.40 -8.88
N LEU A 727 -9.83 13.23 -7.56
CA LEU A 727 -8.82 12.47 -6.82
C LEU A 727 -8.77 11.00 -7.29
N SER A 728 -9.94 10.38 -7.49
CA SER A 728 -10.04 9.01 -8.01
C SER A 728 -9.37 8.89 -9.38
N SER A 729 -9.59 9.87 -10.26
CA SER A 729 -8.95 9.94 -11.58
C SER A 729 -7.43 10.08 -11.46
N LEU A 730 -6.95 10.98 -10.59
CA LEU A 730 -5.52 11.23 -10.40
C LEU A 730 -4.80 10.00 -9.83
N LEU A 731 -5.45 9.26 -8.92
CA LEU A 731 -4.91 8.02 -8.37
C LEU A 731 -4.85 6.92 -9.42
N TYR A 732 -5.86 6.81 -10.28
CA TYR A 732 -5.88 5.85 -11.39
C TYR A 732 -4.79 6.14 -12.43
N ASP A 733 -4.62 7.41 -12.82
CA ASP A 733 -3.60 7.85 -13.79
C ASP A 733 -2.17 7.85 -13.20
N HIS A 734 -1.98 7.40 -11.95
CA HIS A 734 -0.72 7.42 -11.21
C HIS A 734 -0.13 8.84 -10.99
N ARG A 735 -0.97 9.87 -10.99
CA ARG A 735 -0.57 11.27 -10.77
C ARG A 735 -0.52 11.61 -9.27
N LEU A 736 0.36 10.90 -8.56
CA LEU A 736 0.45 10.94 -7.09
C LEU A 736 0.76 12.33 -6.54
N GLN A 737 1.49 13.18 -7.28
CA GLN A 737 1.78 14.54 -6.83
C GLN A 737 0.55 15.45 -6.87
N ASP A 738 -0.25 15.37 -7.93
CA ASP A 738 -1.49 16.17 -8.02
C ASP A 738 -2.55 15.64 -7.05
N ALA A 739 -2.63 14.31 -6.90
CA ALA A 739 -3.47 13.65 -5.89
C ALA A 739 -3.07 14.05 -4.46
N HIS A 740 -1.79 14.27 -4.19
CA HIS A 740 -1.31 14.80 -2.92
C HIS A 740 -1.79 16.23 -2.64
N VAL A 741 -1.76 17.10 -3.65
CA VAL A 741 -2.27 18.48 -3.51
C VAL A 741 -3.78 18.44 -3.29
N ASN A 742 -4.52 17.70 -4.11
CA ASN A 742 -5.97 17.56 -3.98
C ASN A 742 -6.39 16.99 -2.61
N SER A 743 -5.77 15.90 -2.14
CA SER A 743 -6.06 15.33 -0.81
C SER A 743 -5.71 16.27 0.34
N SER A 744 -4.65 17.09 0.19
CA SER A 744 -4.33 18.14 1.17
C SER A 744 -5.45 19.19 1.26
N GLU A 745 -5.98 19.62 0.10
CA GLU A 745 -7.09 20.57 0.04
C GLU A 745 -8.37 20.00 0.63
N ILE A 746 -8.69 18.72 0.33
CA ILE A 746 -9.83 18.00 0.91
C ILE A 746 -9.72 17.99 2.44
N LEU A 747 -8.58 17.57 2.98
CA LEU A 747 -8.35 17.50 4.42
C LEU A 747 -8.47 18.88 5.07
N GLN A 748 -7.78 19.90 4.53
CA GLN A 748 -7.86 21.27 5.06
C GLN A 748 -9.30 21.79 5.04
N SER A 749 -10.02 21.60 3.93
CA SER A 749 -11.41 22.03 3.78
C SER A 749 -12.34 21.33 4.77
N SER A 750 -12.11 20.04 5.03
CA SER A 750 -12.86 19.28 6.06
C SER A 750 -12.62 19.84 7.47
N MET A 751 -11.37 20.10 7.85
CA MET A 751 -11.02 20.69 9.16
C MET A 751 -11.66 22.07 9.35
N PHE A 752 -11.62 22.93 8.32
CA PHE A 752 -12.26 24.25 8.39
C PHE A 752 -13.78 24.17 8.49
N THR A 753 -14.38 23.19 7.82
CA THR A 753 -15.84 23.00 7.83
C THR A 753 -16.30 22.47 9.19
N GLU A 754 -15.63 21.47 9.75
CA GLU A 754 -15.85 20.95 11.10
C GLU A 754 -15.81 22.08 12.13
N GLN A 755 -14.73 22.88 12.15
CA GLN A 755 -14.59 24.02 13.06
C GLN A 755 -15.71 25.06 12.91
N TYR A 756 -16.11 25.36 11.66
CA TYR A 756 -17.19 26.30 11.40
C TYR A 756 -18.53 25.76 11.91
N VAL A 757 -18.84 24.49 11.64
CA VAL A 757 -20.05 23.83 12.10
C VAL A 757 -20.08 23.78 13.62
N ASP A 758 -19.01 23.34 14.28
CA ASP A 758 -18.92 23.30 15.75
C ASP A 758 -19.16 24.66 16.39
N HIS A 759 -18.55 25.71 15.83
CA HIS A 759 -18.75 27.08 16.32
C HIS A 759 -20.21 27.53 16.21
N VAL A 760 -20.85 27.26 15.06
CA VAL A 760 -22.26 27.63 14.87
C VAL A 760 -23.17 26.79 15.75
N LEU A 761 -22.95 25.48 15.85
CA LEU A 761 -23.72 24.60 16.73
C LEU A 761 -23.59 25.01 18.20
N ALA A 762 -22.40 25.43 18.65
CA ALA A 762 -22.20 25.95 20.01
C ALA A 762 -22.97 27.26 20.25
N SER A 763 -22.89 28.22 19.33
CA SER A 763 -23.63 29.48 19.41
C SER A 763 -25.15 29.26 19.40
N GLU A 764 -25.66 28.42 18.50
CA GLU A 764 -27.09 28.13 18.43
C GLU A 764 -27.57 27.33 19.64
N ARG A 765 -26.75 26.42 20.17
CA ARG A 765 -27.04 25.71 21.44
C ARG A 765 -27.23 26.70 22.59
N GLU A 766 -26.38 27.73 22.69
CA GLU A 766 -26.54 28.79 23.70
C GLU A 766 -27.83 29.60 23.53
N LYS A 767 -28.17 29.98 22.29
CA LYS A 767 -29.43 30.70 22.00
C LYS A 767 -30.66 29.86 22.35
N MET A 768 -30.58 28.54 22.14
CA MET A 768 -31.67 27.61 22.37
C MET A 768 -31.77 27.12 23.82
N ARG A 769 -30.82 27.45 24.72
CA ARG A 769 -30.90 27.10 26.16
C ARG A 769 -32.17 27.60 26.85
N CYS A 770 -32.76 28.70 26.38
CA CYS A 770 -33.99 29.27 26.94
C CYS A 770 -35.27 28.56 26.47
N CYS A 771 -35.19 27.70 25.45
CA CYS A 771 -36.33 27.05 24.83
C CYS A 771 -36.49 25.62 25.36
N ASN A 772 -37.29 25.44 26.42
CA ASN A 772 -37.66 24.09 26.87
C ASN A 772 -38.95 23.64 26.17
N ILE A 773 -38.86 22.62 25.30
CA ILE A 773 -40.02 22.12 24.54
C ILE A 773 -40.74 21.05 25.36
N GLU A 774 -41.82 21.42 26.04
CA GLU A 774 -42.73 20.50 26.71
C GLU A 774 -43.68 19.79 25.72
N TYR A 775 -43.75 18.46 25.80
CA TYR A 775 -44.73 17.67 25.05
C TYR A 775 -46.10 17.78 25.71
N ARG A 776 -47.06 18.41 25.01
CA ARG A 776 -48.48 18.09 25.22
C ARG A 776 -48.88 17.08 24.16
N PHE A 777 -49.16 15.84 24.57
CA PHE A 777 -49.83 14.89 23.69
C PHE A 777 -51.08 15.58 23.10
N PRO A 778 -51.33 15.47 21.78
CA PRO A 778 -52.56 15.98 21.22
C PRO A 778 -53.69 15.28 21.97
N VAL A 779 -54.52 16.07 22.65
CA VAL A 779 -55.73 15.57 23.28
C VAL A 779 -56.49 14.88 22.16
N GLN A 780 -56.56 13.54 22.21
CA GLN A 780 -57.27 12.75 21.21
C GLN A 780 -58.64 13.38 21.04
N SER A 781 -58.92 13.91 19.84
CA SER A 781 -60.26 14.38 19.50
C SER A 781 -61.23 13.26 19.82
N SER A 782 -62.34 13.57 20.49
CA SER A 782 -63.41 12.61 20.84
C SER A 782 -63.92 11.80 19.64
N GLN A 783 -63.60 12.23 18.41
CA GLN A 783 -63.80 11.47 17.18
C GLN A 783 -63.08 10.12 17.16
N THR A 784 -61.89 9.96 17.74
CA THR A 784 -61.18 8.66 17.71
C THR A 784 -61.91 7.60 18.55
N PHE A 785 -62.51 8.02 19.67
CA PHE A 785 -63.39 7.17 20.48
C PHE A 785 -64.73 6.87 19.78
N ILE A 786 -65.28 7.84 19.03
CA ILE A 786 -66.50 7.63 18.24
C ILE A 786 -66.24 6.64 17.09
N TYR A 787 -65.17 6.81 16.31
CA TYR A 787 -64.80 5.87 15.24
C TYR A 787 -64.40 4.49 15.77
N GLY A 788 -63.70 4.44 16.91
CA GLY A 788 -63.42 3.19 17.62
C GLY A 788 -64.70 2.49 18.07
N GLY A 789 -65.68 3.25 18.59
CA GLY A 789 -67.00 2.74 18.97
C GLY A 789 -67.83 2.25 17.78
N ILE A 790 -67.80 2.95 16.64
CA ILE A 790 -68.47 2.53 15.40
C ILE A 790 -67.84 1.24 14.85
N LEU A 791 -66.51 1.12 14.87
CA LEU A 791 -65.82 -0.10 14.44
C LEU A 791 -66.10 -1.28 15.36
N LEU A 792 -66.10 -1.07 16.68
CA LEU A 792 -66.46 -2.11 17.67
C LEU A 792 -67.92 -2.56 17.51
N ALA A 793 -68.85 -1.62 17.33
CA ALA A 793 -70.25 -1.93 17.07
C ALA A 793 -70.43 -2.69 15.74
N GLY A 794 -69.74 -2.26 14.68
CA GLY A 794 -69.72 -2.95 13.38
C GLY A 794 -69.16 -4.36 13.49
N PHE A 795 -68.08 -4.56 14.25
CA PHE A 795 -67.51 -5.89 14.50
C PHE A 795 -68.46 -6.78 15.29
N PHE A 796 -69.14 -6.24 16.31
CA PHE A 796 -70.12 -6.99 17.10
C PHE A 796 -71.34 -7.42 16.28
N VAL A 797 -71.85 -6.53 15.42
CA VAL A 797 -72.95 -6.84 14.50
C VAL A 797 -72.52 -7.89 13.47
N TYR A 798 -71.34 -7.75 12.89
CA TYR A 798 -70.78 -8.72 11.94
C TYR A 798 -70.58 -10.11 12.59
N PHE A 799 -70.07 -10.14 13.82
CA PHE A 799 -69.90 -11.37 14.60
C PHE A 799 -71.24 -12.03 14.96
N LEU A 800 -72.25 -11.24 15.39
CA LEU A 800 -73.60 -11.76 15.65
C LEU A 800 -74.26 -12.31 14.39
N VAL A 801 -74.12 -11.62 13.25
CA VAL A 801 -74.63 -12.12 11.97
C VAL A 801 -73.95 -13.45 11.64
N ILE A 802 -72.62 -13.56 11.69
CA ILE A 802 -71.94 -14.83 11.41
C ILE A 802 -72.33 -15.93 12.40
N PHE A 803 -72.44 -15.62 13.69
CA PHE A 803 -72.79 -16.58 14.73
C PHE A 803 -74.21 -17.14 14.56
N PHE A 804 -75.18 -16.30 14.16
CA PHE A 804 -76.57 -16.72 13.94
C PHE A 804 -76.90 -17.14 12.49
N SER A 805 -76.03 -16.85 11.52
CA SER A 805 -76.21 -17.24 10.10
C SER A 805 -75.51 -18.54 9.71
N ASN A 806 -74.81 -19.20 10.63
CA ASN A 806 -74.11 -20.45 10.34
C ASN A 806 -75.05 -21.65 10.60
N PRO A 807 -75.54 -22.35 9.56
CA PRO A 807 -76.47 -23.46 9.72
C PRO A 807 -75.68 -24.75 9.93
N VAL A 808 -74.96 -24.85 11.06
CA VAL A 808 -74.55 -26.13 11.66
C VAL A 808 -74.66 -26.01 13.18
N ARG A 809 -75.90 -25.93 13.63
CA ARG A 809 -76.42 -26.76 14.73
C ARG A 809 -77.90 -26.99 14.52
#